data_AF-A0A8C1XCY8-F1
#
_entry.id   AF-A0A8C1XCY8-F1
#
_cell.length_a   1.000
_cell.length_b   1.000
_cell.length_c   1.000
_cell.angle_alpha   90.00
_cell.angle_beta   90.00
_cell.angle_gamma   90.00
#
_symmetry.space_group_name_H-M   'P 1'
#
loop_
_entity.id
_entity.type
_entity.pdbx_description
1 polymer ?
#
loop_
_entity_poly.entity_id
_entity_poly.type
_entity_poly.pdbx_seq_one_letter_code
_entity_poly.pdbx_strand_id
1 'polypeptide(L)'
;TLRIVNLPDFRLAQIMIFAIEEINRSEMLLPNVSIGYQIYDTCSSRMSSMSATMGLMNGPEFAMLVSLFVLYLFFFSQISHTASCECLSNRKDHPSFFRTISSDYHQSRALAYIVKHLGWSWVGAVNSDNDYGNYGMAIFLNTAQKEGICVEYSEKFYRTEPEKLKKVVDTIKKGTTKVIVAFVSFIEMGLLIDQLNILNITGLQIIGVEGWITSKSLITPKSFQVMGGSLGFALRKINLEGFSDYVVKAFWETAFPCTQIKENSSQYVINCSRYQDLLALKNYNEDVPEQRYSSHVYKAVYAVAHSLHSLLKFLVNNILKYINDNALKKVNFTVKFGDRVWFDRTGAAVAQYEVVNWQQDSDGSLQFKSVGYYDASLPPDQQFVLNTENIIWARGQLKPSSICSESCLPGTRKAAQKGRPVCCYDCIPCAEGEISNETDSNNCKQCPGEYWSNAEKNKCVLKAVEFLSFTEVMGIVLVFFSLFGAGLTVLVAILFYRMRDTPIVKANNSELSFLLLFSLTLCFLCSLTFIGQPNEWSCMLRHTAFGITFVLCISCLLGKTIVVLMAFKATLPGSNVMKWFGPAQQRLSVVAFTLIQVLICVLWLTISPPFPHKNMKYFKEKIILECSLGSTISFWAVLGYIGLLAVLCFILAFLARTLPDNFNEAKFITFSMLIFCAVWITFIPAYVSSPGKFTVAVEIFAILASSFGLLFCIFAPKCYIILLKPYQNTKKHMMGKNIF
;
A
#
# COMPACT_ATOMS: atom_id res chain seq x y z
N THR A 1 -16.16 39.82 43.83
CA THR A 1 -14.83 40.38 44.18
C THR A 1 -14.09 39.32 44.99
N LEU A 2 -13.41 38.41 44.29
CA LEU A 2 -12.63 37.27 44.82
C LEU A 2 -11.35 37.15 43.97
N ARG A 3 -10.72 38.30 43.67
CA ARG A 3 -9.66 38.45 42.65
C ARG A 3 -8.26 38.68 43.21
N ILE A 4 -8.05 38.55 44.53
CA ILE A 4 -6.81 39.03 45.16
C ILE A 4 -5.87 37.88 45.58
N VAL A 5 -6.36 36.65 45.82
CA VAL A 5 -5.53 35.54 46.32
C VAL A 5 -5.67 34.30 45.43
N ASN A 6 -4.55 33.83 44.89
CA ASN A 6 -4.49 32.54 44.20
C ASN A 6 -4.51 31.42 45.24
N LEU A 7 -5.70 30.85 45.47
CA LEU A 7 -5.91 29.85 46.52
C LEU A 7 -5.00 28.61 46.37
N PRO A 8 -4.85 27.99 45.19
CA PRO A 8 -3.89 26.90 44.97
C PRO A 8 -2.47 27.20 45.46
N ASP A 9 -1.90 28.37 45.12
CA ASP A 9 -0.53 28.74 45.54
C ASP A 9 -0.47 28.99 47.04
N PHE A 10 -1.53 29.59 47.61
CA PHE A 10 -1.64 29.80 49.05
C PHE A 10 -1.65 28.46 49.82
N ARG A 11 -2.32 27.43 49.29
CA ARG A 11 -2.27 26.08 49.87
C ARG A 11 -0.86 25.47 49.85
N LEU A 12 -0.04 25.78 48.84
CA LEU A 12 1.34 25.30 48.78
C LEU A 12 2.19 25.92 49.90
N ALA A 13 1.92 27.17 50.29
CA ALA A 13 2.52 27.77 51.48
C ALA A 13 2.04 27.08 52.77
N GLN A 14 0.73 26.83 52.90
CA GLN A 14 0.16 26.15 54.08
C GLN A 14 0.75 24.75 54.29
N ILE A 15 0.94 23.97 53.22
CA ILE A 15 1.53 22.63 53.33
C ILE A 15 3.02 22.67 53.71
N MET A 16 3.76 23.67 53.24
CA MET A 16 5.16 23.87 53.66
C MET A 16 5.24 24.11 55.18
N ILE A 17 4.38 24.99 55.71
CA ILE A 17 4.34 25.30 57.14
C ILE A 17 3.93 24.06 57.94
N PHE A 18 2.88 23.36 57.51
CA PHE A 18 2.44 22.10 58.13
C PHE A 18 3.56 21.07 58.23
N ALA A 19 4.30 20.85 57.13
CA ALA A 19 5.41 19.90 57.10
C ALA A 19 6.54 20.30 58.06
N ILE A 20 6.87 21.60 58.14
CA ILE A 20 7.91 22.11 59.05
C ILE A 20 7.48 21.96 60.51
N GLU A 21 6.24 22.30 60.86
CA GLU A 21 5.70 22.10 62.21
C GLU A 21 5.75 20.62 62.62
N GLU A 22 5.43 19.72 61.69
CA GLU A 22 5.50 18.28 61.92
C GLU A 22 6.94 17.80 62.16
N ILE A 23 7.89 18.30 61.38
CA ILE A 23 9.32 17.99 61.56
C ILE A 23 9.84 18.53 62.89
N ASN A 24 9.47 19.76 63.27
CA ASN A 24 9.90 20.38 64.54
C ASN A 24 9.32 19.68 65.78
N ARG A 25 8.23 18.93 65.63
CA ARG A 25 7.67 18.06 66.69
C ARG A 25 8.27 16.65 66.71
N SER A 26 9.13 16.31 65.74
CA SER A 26 9.72 14.98 65.63
C SER A 26 10.89 14.80 66.60
N GLU A 27 10.84 13.75 67.43
CA GLU A 27 11.96 13.36 68.28
C GLU A 27 13.04 12.60 67.50
N MET A 28 12.72 12.08 66.31
CA MET A 28 13.64 11.26 65.51
C MET A 28 14.39 12.06 64.44
N LEU A 29 13.71 12.99 63.77
CA LEU A 29 14.27 13.77 62.68
C LEU A 29 14.64 15.16 63.19
N LEU A 30 15.94 15.45 63.22
CA LEU A 30 16.51 16.71 63.72
C LEU A 30 16.23 16.99 65.22
N PRO A 31 16.58 16.05 66.13
CA PRO A 31 16.38 16.27 67.56
C PRO A 31 17.16 17.51 68.03
N ASN A 32 16.51 18.34 68.85
CA ASN A 32 17.04 19.61 69.38
C ASN A 32 17.39 20.69 68.33
N VAL A 33 16.90 20.55 67.10
CA VAL A 33 17.09 21.55 66.03
C VAL A 33 15.72 21.91 65.45
N SER A 34 15.34 23.18 65.55
CA SER A 34 14.14 23.70 64.92
C SER A 34 14.44 24.27 63.53
N ILE A 35 13.66 23.90 62.53
CA ILE A 35 13.67 24.50 61.19
C ILE A 35 12.75 25.73 61.19
N GLY A 36 13.29 26.88 60.80
CA GLY A 36 12.53 28.09 60.47
C GLY A 36 12.24 28.22 58.98
N TYR A 37 11.42 29.20 58.59
CA TYR A 37 11.11 29.49 57.19
C TYR A 37 10.86 30.97 56.93
N GLN A 38 11.07 31.38 55.68
CA GLN A 38 10.64 32.66 55.13
C GLN A 38 9.95 32.40 53.79
N ILE A 39 8.74 32.92 53.61
CA ILE A 39 7.94 32.72 52.40
C ILE A 39 7.81 34.06 51.69
N TYR A 40 8.19 34.09 50.42
CA TYR A 40 8.13 35.27 49.57
C TYR A 40 7.16 35.03 48.43
N ASP A 41 6.30 36.01 48.15
CA ASP A 41 5.46 35.97 46.96
C ASP A 41 6.28 36.37 45.73
N THR A 42 6.09 35.62 44.65
CA THR A 42 6.76 35.82 43.37
C THR A 42 5.82 36.38 42.31
N CYS A 43 4.51 36.47 42.58
CA CYS A 43 3.47 36.97 41.67
C CYS A 43 3.55 36.39 40.25
N SER A 44 4.08 35.17 40.08
CA SER A 44 4.37 34.57 38.78
C SER A 44 5.20 35.46 37.83
N SER A 45 6.03 36.36 38.38
CA SER A 45 6.84 37.34 37.66
C SER A 45 8.33 37.11 37.90
N ARG A 46 9.11 37.14 36.81
CA ARG A 46 10.58 37.04 36.89
C ARG A 46 11.17 38.15 37.75
N MET A 47 10.66 39.38 37.60
CA MET A 47 11.17 40.53 38.35
C MET A 47 10.89 40.41 39.85
N SER A 48 9.67 40.03 40.22
CA SER A 48 9.32 39.81 41.63
C SER A 48 10.10 38.65 42.24
N SER A 49 10.33 37.58 41.48
CA SER A 49 11.17 36.44 41.91
C SER A 49 12.61 36.86 42.16
N MET A 50 13.20 37.69 41.29
CA MET A 50 14.53 38.25 41.50
C MET A 50 14.58 39.13 42.74
N SER A 51 13.57 39.99 42.94
CA SER A 51 13.47 40.85 44.13
C SER A 51 13.39 40.03 45.43
N ALA A 52 12.53 39.00 45.47
CA ALA A 52 12.44 38.08 46.60
C ALA A 52 13.78 37.38 46.89
N THR A 53 14.50 36.97 45.85
CA THR A 53 15.82 36.35 45.99
C THR A 53 16.85 37.32 46.53
N MET A 54 16.90 38.55 46.03
CA MET A 54 17.79 39.58 46.56
C MET A 54 17.48 39.88 48.03
N GLY A 55 16.19 39.83 48.42
CA GLY A 55 15.77 39.92 49.81
C GLY A 55 16.33 38.79 50.69
N LEU A 56 16.28 37.55 50.20
CA LEU A 56 16.87 36.37 50.87
C LEU A 56 18.39 36.48 51.03
N MET A 57 19.09 36.99 50.01
CA MET A 57 20.55 37.13 50.04
C MET A 57 21.06 38.14 51.07
N ASN A 58 20.25 39.14 51.41
CA ASN A 58 20.62 40.15 52.39
C ASN A 58 20.38 39.69 53.85
N GLY A 59 19.87 38.47 54.05
CA GLY A 59 19.65 37.87 55.36
C GLY A 59 20.89 37.17 55.95
N PRO A 60 21.07 37.16 57.30
CA PRO A 60 22.30 36.66 57.93
C PRO A 60 22.41 35.13 58.14
N GLU A 61 21.60 34.27 57.50
CA GLU A 61 21.54 32.82 57.83
C GLU A 61 21.64 31.84 56.64
N PHE A 62 22.13 30.63 56.92
CA PHE A 62 22.28 29.51 55.99
C PHE A 62 20.92 29.05 55.42
N ALA A 63 20.67 29.28 54.13
CA ALA A 63 19.40 28.94 53.50
C ALA A 63 19.52 27.82 52.44
N MET A 64 18.72 26.76 52.60
CA MET A 64 18.34 25.87 51.49
C MET A 64 17.02 26.38 50.91
N LEU A 65 16.91 26.48 49.58
CA LEU A 65 15.81 27.20 48.94
C LEU A 65 14.79 26.22 48.33
N VAL A 66 13.55 26.26 48.82
CA VAL A 66 12.41 25.60 48.16
C VAL A 66 11.64 26.66 47.39
N SER A 67 11.63 26.58 46.05
CA SER A 67 11.01 27.63 45.24
C SER A 67 10.31 27.13 43.98
N LEU A 68 9.42 28.00 43.49
CA LEU A 68 8.74 27.88 42.21
C LEU A 68 9.64 28.23 41.01
N PHE A 69 10.65 29.09 41.19
CA PHE A 69 11.52 29.61 40.12
C PHE A 69 12.98 29.20 40.28
N VAL A 70 13.62 28.82 39.17
CA VAL A 70 15.04 28.44 39.12
C VAL A 70 15.95 29.67 39.20
N LEU A 71 16.86 29.66 40.15
CA LEU A 71 17.82 30.74 40.38
C LEU A 71 19.21 30.29 39.94
N TYR A 72 19.67 30.83 38.81
CA TYR A 72 20.91 30.41 38.14
C TYR A 72 22.21 30.85 38.83
N LEU A 73 22.14 31.72 39.85
CA LEU A 73 23.27 32.59 40.18
C LEU A 73 24.01 32.29 41.50
N PHE A 74 23.62 31.30 42.33
CA PHE A 74 24.18 31.22 43.69
C PHE A 74 24.47 29.79 44.21
N PHE A 75 25.47 29.69 45.09
CA PHE A 75 26.04 28.49 45.72
C PHE A 75 25.09 27.70 46.67
N PHE A 76 23.78 27.90 46.59
CA PHE A 76 22.80 27.25 47.47
C PHE A 76 22.03 26.16 46.73
N SER A 77 21.86 25.00 47.36
CA SER A 77 21.01 23.94 46.82
C SER A 77 19.55 24.37 46.76
N GLN A 78 18.93 24.21 45.59
CA GLN A 78 17.54 24.53 45.33
C GLN A 78 16.74 23.26 45.09
N ILE A 79 15.60 23.10 45.75
CA ILE A 79 14.63 22.03 45.44
C ILE A 79 13.33 22.66 44.90
N SER A 80 12.99 22.39 43.65
CA SER A 80 11.70 22.78 43.08
C SER A 80 10.65 21.66 43.20
N HIS A 81 9.42 22.03 43.49
CA HIS A 81 8.29 21.10 43.58
C HIS A 81 7.43 21.06 42.31
N THR A 82 7.66 21.97 41.35
CA THR A 82 6.83 22.13 40.13
C THR A 82 7.62 22.36 38.85
N ALA A 83 8.93 22.66 38.91
CA ALA A 83 9.72 22.89 37.70
C ALA A 83 10.08 21.56 36.98
N SER A 84 9.20 21.13 36.07
CA SER A 84 9.28 19.85 35.37
C SER A 84 10.07 19.88 34.05
N CYS A 85 10.43 21.06 33.52
CA CYS A 85 11.17 21.19 32.26
C CYS A 85 12.43 20.32 32.20
N GLU A 86 12.62 19.56 31.11
CA GLU A 86 13.84 18.77 30.89
C GLU A 86 15.09 19.65 30.71
N CYS A 87 14.92 20.93 30.35
CA CYS A 87 15.99 21.91 30.26
C CYS A 87 16.81 22.06 31.57
N LEU A 88 16.24 21.68 32.72
CA LEU A 88 16.89 21.79 34.04
C LEU A 88 17.65 20.53 34.46
N SER A 89 17.61 19.47 33.66
CA SER A 89 18.23 18.17 33.98
C SER A 89 19.76 18.15 33.79
N ASN A 90 20.32 19.12 33.04
CA ASN A 90 21.76 19.18 32.81
C ASN A 90 22.53 19.63 34.06
N ARG A 91 23.14 18.67 34.77
CA ARG A 91 23.94 18.91 35.98
C ARG A 91 25.18 19.77 35.80
N LYS A 92 25.68 19.93 34.57
CA LYS A 92 26.80 20.84 34.30
C LYS A 92 26.37 22.29 34.40
N ASP A 93 25.17 22.59 33.91
CA ASP A 93 24.60 23.94 33.90
C ASP A 93 23.85 24.20 35.22
N HIS A 94 23.29 23.15 35.83
CA HIS A 94 22.47 23.18 37.05
C HIS A 94 22.96 22.21 38.15
N PRO A 95 24.17 22.40 38.70
CA PRO A 95 24.76 21.46 39.65
C PRO A 95 24.00 21.36 40.98
N SER A 96 23.40 22.46 41.45
CA SER A 96 22.74 22.56 42.76
C SER A 96 21.22 22.51 42.68
N PHE A 97 20.65 22.24 41.50
CA PHE A 97 19.20 22.14 41.29
C PHE A 97 18.70 20.72 41.52
N PHE A 98 17.63 20.57 42.30
CA PHE A 98 16.93 19.32 42.53
C PHE A 98 15.44 19.55 42.37
N ARG A 99 14.68 18.48 42.14
CA ARG A 99 13.23 18.59 42.08
C ARG A 99 12.51 17.34 42.56
N THR A 100 11.43 17.56 43.30
CA THR A 100 10.56 16.47 43.77
C THR A 100 9.47 16.11 42.78
N ILE A 101 9.25 16.93 41.76
CA ILE A 101 8.51 16.56 40.55
C ILE A 101 9.43 15.87 39.55
N SER A 102 8.87 15.02 38.71
CA SER A 102 9.62 14.35 37.64
C SER A 102 9.91 15.25 36.46
N SER A 103 10.85 14.81 35.60
CA SER A 103 11.10 15.46 34.32
C SER A 103 9.99 15.24 33.31
N ASP A 104 9.65 16.28 32.56
CA ASP A 104 8.83 16.23 31.35
C ASP A 104 9.40 15.28 30.30
N TYR A 105 10.68 14.92 30.36
CA TYR A 105 11.25 13.88 29.51
C TYR A 105 10.41 12.60 29.50
N HIS A 106 9.93 12.18 30.67
CA HIS A 106 9.11 10.98 30.80
C HIS A 106 7.69 11.22 30.29
N GLN A 107 7.08 12.35 30.64
CA GLN A 107 5.72 12.67 30.22
C GLN A 107 5.61 12.85 28.70
N SER A 108 6.53 13.56 28.08
CA SER A 108 6.57 13.75 26.62
C SER A 108 6.68 12.44 25.85
N ARG A 109 7.43 11.46 26.39
CA ARG A 109 7.47 10.11 25.81
C ARG A 109 6.18 9.36 26.04
N ALA A 110 5.61 9.46 27.24
CA ALA A 110 4.33 8.84 27.57
C ALA A 110 3.18 9.38 26.69
N LEU A 111 3.22 10.66 26.29
CA LEU A 111 2.30 11.24 25.31
C LEU A 111 2.39 10.56 23.93
N ALA A 112 3.57 10.14 23.50
CA ALA A 112 3.69 9.35 22.26
C ALA A 112 3.16 7.92 22.46
N TYR A 113 3.38 7.32 23.65
CA TYR A 113 2.89 5.98 23.96
C TYR A 113 1.38 5.88 24.03
N ILE A 114 0.69 6.88 24.59
CA ILE A 114 -0.78 6.90 24.60
C ILE A 114 -1.35 7.00 23.18
N VAL A 115 -0.73 7.82 22.31
CA VAL A 115 -1.13 7.96 20.90
C VAL A 115 -0.93 6.63 20.16
N LYS A 116 0.23 6.00 20.32
CA LYS A 116 0.54 4.69 19.73
C LYS A 116 -0.40 3.59 20.21
N HIS A 117 -0.61 3.49 21.53
CA HIS A 117 -1.44 2.46 22.15
C HIS A 117 -2.89 2.54 21.66
N LEU A 118 -3.39 3.75 21.38
CA LEU A 118 -4.73 3.98 20.86
C LEU A 118 -4.83 3.81 19.33
N GLY A 119 -3.73 3.48 18.64
CA GLY A 119 -3.71 3.23 17.20
C GLY A 119 -3.83 4.51 16.35
N TRP A 120 -3.53 5.67 16.93
CA TRP A 120 -3.53 6.94 16.21
C TRP A 120 -2.16 7.18 15.56
N SER A 121 -2.17 7.61 14.31
CA SER A 121 -0.94 7.90 13.54
C SER A 121 -0.91 9.31 12.95
N TRP A 122 -1.97 10.09 13.14
CA TRP A 122 -2.11 11.45 12.61
C TRP A 122 -2.60 12.41 13.68
N VAL A 123 -1.72 13.27 14.20
CA VAL A 123 -2.02 14.16 15.34
C VAL A 123 -1.65 15.62 15.04
N GLY A 124 -2.34 16.55 15.70
CA GLY A 124 -1.92 17.95 15.82
C GLY A 124 -1.11 18.17 17.09
N ALA A 125 -0.20 19.13 17.08
CA ALA A 125 0.62 19.48 18.22
C ALA A 125 0.53 20.99 18.52
N VAL A 126 0.32 21.32 19.79
CA VAL A 126 0.30 22.70 20.28
C VAL A 126 1.14 22.80 21.54
N ASN A 127 2.04 23.79 21.62
CA ASN A 127 2.84 24.02 22.82
C ASN A 127 2.98 25.49 23.20
N SER A 128 3.34 25.75 24.46
CA SER A 128 3.72 27.10 24.88
C SER A 128 5.05 27.52 24.26
N ASP A 129 5.14 28.75 23.77
CA ASP A 129 6.37 29.31 23.17
C ASP A 129 7.35 29.80 24.25
N ASN A 130 7.80 28.86 25.08
CA ASN A 130 8.81 29.04 26.14
C ASN A 130 9.61 27.74 26.33
N ASP A 131 10.64 27.74 27.19
CA ASP A 131 11.52 26.58 27.36
C ASP A 131 10.76 25.31 27.80
N TYR A 132 9.80 25.45 28.72
CA TYR A 132 8.94 24.35 29.15
C TYR A 132 8.22 23.68 27.97
N GLY A 133 7.45 24.46 27.21
CA GLY A 133 6.68 23.93 26.08
C GLY A 133 7.56 23.45 24.92
N ASN A 134 8.64 24.16 24.62
CA ASN A 134 9.53 23.84 23.49
C ASN A 134 10.32 22.55 23.74
N TYR A 135 10.92 22.37 24.94
CA TYR A 135 11.63 21.13 25.26
C TYR A 135 10.68 19.94 25.36
N GLY A 136 9.54 20.10 26.05
CA GLY A 136 8.53 19.06 26.19
C GLY A 136 8.01 18.60 24.83
N MET A 137 7.63 19.53 23.95
CA MET A 137 7.13 19.21 22.62
C MET A 137 8.22 18.60 21.73
N ALA A 138 9.46 19.09 21.77
CA ALA A 138 10.55 18.51 20.98
C ALA A 138 10.79 17.02 21.32
N ILE A 139 10.72 16.65 22.59
CA ILE A 139 10.84 15.25 23.04
C ILE A 139 9.66 14.41 22.53
N PHE A 140 8.44 14.95 22.59
CA PHE A 140 7.27 14.29 22.03
C PHE A 140 7.42 14.07 20.53
N LEU A 141 7.77 15.09 19.75
CA LEU A 141 7.92 15.01 18.29
C LEU A 141 8.97 13.97 17.89
N ASN A 142 10.12 13.95 18.56
CA ASN A 142 11.18 12.95 18.32
C ASN A 142 10.70 11.52 18.65
N THR A 143 9.95 11.37 19.74
CA THR A 143 9.43 10.05 20.14
C THR A 143 8.32 9.60 19.19
N ALA A 144 7.41 10.50 18.81
CA ALA A 144 6.35 10.26 17.84
C ALA A 144 6.92 9.76 16.51
N GLN A 145 7.98 10.38 16.00
CA GLN A 145 8.65 9.94 14.78
C GLN A 145 9.20 8.51 14.88
N LYS A 146 9.81 8.15 16.01
CA LYS A 146 10.33 6.79 16.26
C LYS A 146 9.23 5.75 16.34
N GLU A 147 8.06 6.15 16.83
CA GLU A 147 6.88 5.29 16.96
C GLU A 147 5.99 5.28 15.70
N GLY A 148 6.41 5.94 14.61
CA GLY A 148 5.68 5.98 13.34
C GLY A 148 4.44 6.89 13.35
N ILE A 149 4.37 7.84 14.27
CA ILE A 149 3.28 8.83 14.38
C ILE A 149 3.67 10.08 13.58
N CYS A 150 2.78 10.52 12.69
CA CYS A 150 2.95 11.75 11.94
C CYS A 150 2.17 12.92 12.56
N VAL A 151 2.76 14.10 12.47
CA VAL A 151 2.22 15.34 13.00
C VAL A 151 1.80 16.25 11.84
N GLU A 152 0.52 16.64 11.80
CA GLU A 152 -0.03 17.49 10.74
C GLU A 152 0.49 18.92 10.84
N TYR A 153 0.47 19.47 12.05
CA TYR A 153 0.96 20.79 12.37
C TYR A 153 1.53 20.80 13.79
N SER A 154 2.54 21.63 14.01
CA SER A 154 3.11 21.92 15.32
C SER A 154 3.15 23.43 15.48
N GLU A 155 2.19 23.98 16.23
CA GLU A 155 2.06 25.42 16.43
C GLU A 155 2.34 25.79 17.89
N LYS A 156 2.80 27.02 18.10
CA LYS A 156 3.14 27.51 19.44
C LYS A 156 2.78 28.97 19.62
N PHE A 157 2.45 29.34 20.85
CA PHE A 157 2.13 30.71 21.20
C PHE A 157 2.53 31.01 22.64
N TYR A 158 2.76 32.29 22.91
CA TYR A 158 2.93 32.80 24.27
C TYR A 158 1.75 33.68 24.65
N ARG A 159 1.41 33.73 25.93
CA ARG A 159 0.22 34.42 26.46
C ARG A 159 0.10 35.91 26.11
N THR A 160 1.21 36.58 25.78
CA THR A 160 1.23 38.01 25.40
C THR A 160 1.10 38.24 23.89
N GLU A 161 0.89 37.19 23.10
CA GLU A 161 0.90 37.22 21.63
C GLU A 161 -0.45 36.76 21.05
N PRO A 162 -1.50 37.60 21.11
CA PRO A 162 -2.86 37.20 20.70
C PRO A 162 -2.95 36.82 19.21
N GLU A 163 -2.12 37.43 18.36
CA GLU A 163 -2.06 37.10 16.94
C GLU A 163 -1.60 35.66 16.69
N LYS A 164 -0.62 35.17 17.46
CA LYS A 164 -0.16 33.77 17.38
C LYS A 164 -1.23 32.82 17.89
N LEU A 165 -1.93 33.16 18.96
CA LEU A 165 -3.07 32.36 19.44
C LEU A 165 -4.16 32.24 18.38
N LYS A 166 -4.51 33.33 17.69
CA LYS A 166 -5.46 33.29 16.57
C LYS A 166 -4.99 32.37 15.45
N LYS A 167 -3.70 32.44 15.09
CA LYS A 167 -3.10 31.53 14.11
C LYS A 167 -3.22 30.06 14.53
N VAL A 168 -2.92 29.72 15.78
CA VAL A 168 -3.07 28.37 16.33
C VAL A 168 -4.50 27.87 16.14
N VAL A 169 -5.48 28.69 16.51
CA VAL A 169 -6.91 28.33 16.42
C VAL A 169 -7.37 28.18 14.97
N ASP A 170 -6.91 29.06 14.06
CA ASP A 170 -7.19 28.94 12.63
C ASP A 170 -6.57 27.67 12.03
N THR A 171 -5.36 27.28 12.47
CA THR A 171 -4.71 26.03 12.07
C THR A 171 -5.49 24.82 12.59
N ILE A 172 -5.90 24.81 13.87
CA ILE A 172 -6.74 23.75 14.44
C ILE A 172 -8.04 23.60 13.65
N LYS A 173 -8.69 24.71 13.29
CA LYS A 173 -9.95 24.71 12.54
C LYS A 173 -9.80 24.18 11.11
N LYS A 174 -8.68 24.46 10.46
CA LYS A 174 -8.38 23.99 9.08
C LYS A 174 -7.79 22.58 9.05
N GLY A 175 -7.23 22.10 10.16
CA GLY A 175 -6.60 20.80 10.29
C GLY A 175 -7.57 19.64 10.09
N THR A 176 -7.03 18.53 9.60
CA THR A 176 -7.79 17.30 9.35
C THR A 176 -7.78 16.36 10.55
N THR A 177 -6.73 16.42 11.37
CA THR A 177 -6.55 15.62 12.58
C THR A 177 -7.71 15.73 13.57
N LYS A 178 -8.00 14.63 14.26
CA LYS A 178 -9.01 14.55 15.32
C LYS A 178 -8.41 14.52 16.71
N VAL A 179 -7.09 14.42 16.82
CA VAL A 179 -6.37 14.27 18.08
C VAL A 179 -5.32 15.36 18.18
N ILE A 180 -5.32 16.12 19.28
CA ILE A 180 -4.37 17.22 19.50
C ILE A 180 -3.60 16.96 20.79
N VAL A 181 -2.28 16.94 20.68
CA VAL A 181 -1.38 16.90 21.84
C VAL A 181 -1.06 18.34 22.25
N ALA A 182 -1.48 18.72 23.45
CA ALA A 182 -1.39 20.08 23.97
C ALA A 182 -0.40 20.16 25.15
N PHE A 183 0.86 20.42 24.81
CA PHE A 183 1.96 20.65 25.77
C PHE A 183 2.07 22.14 26.12
N VAL A 184 1.01 22.65 26.75
CA VAL A 184 0.87 24.07 27.10
C VAL A 184 0.85 24.25 28.61
N SER A 185 1.28 25.43 29.06
CA SER A 185 1.16 25.81 30.47
C SER A 185 -0.29 26.18 30.83
N PHE A 186 -0.60 26.20 32.12
CA PHE A 186 -1.95 26.42 32.65
C PHE A 186 -2.65 27.68 32.06
N ILE A 187 -1.95 28.81 32.01
CA ILE A 187 -2.53 30.08 31.54
C ILE A 187 -2.80 30.04 30.03
N GLU A 188 -1.83 29.60 29.24
CA GLU A 188 -1.97 29.43 27.80
C GLU A 188 -3.13 28.47 27.47
N MET A 189 -3.30 27.38 28.22
CA MET A 189 -4.42 26.47 28.01
C MET A 189 -5.78 27.14 28.25
N GLY A 190 -5.91 27.96 29.30
CA GLY A 190 -7.13 28.73 29.55
C GLY A 190 -7.49 29.62 28.37
N LEU A 191 -6.50 30.36 27.83
CA LEU A 191 -6.70 31.20 26.65
C LEU A 191 -7.10 30.40 25.40
N LEU A 192 -6.52 29.22 25.21
CA LEU A 192 -6.86 28.33 24.10
C LEU A 192 -8.30 27.82 24.22
N ILE A 193 -8.68 27.31 25.40
CA ILE A 193 -10.04 26.83 25.68
C ILE A 193 -11.07 27.93 25.42
N ASP A 194 -10.81 29.16 25.88
CA ASP A 194 -11.71 30.29 25.68
C ASP A 194 -11.94 30.57 24.19
N GLN A 195 -10.88 30.56 23.37
CA GLN A 195 -10.99 30.78 21.93
C GLN A 195 -11.72 29.62 21.22
N LEU A 196 -11.43 28.37 21.59
CA LEU A 196 -12.12 27.20 21.03
C LEU A 196 -13.62 27.23 21.36
N ASN A 197 -13.97 27.65 22.59
CA ASN A 197 -15.36 27.84 23.03
C ASN A 197 -16.05 28.97 22.26
N ILE A 198 -15.40 30.12 22.06
CA ILE A 198 -15.99 31.27 21.33
C ILE A 198 -16.33 30.87 19.89
N LEU A 199 -15.50 30.02 19.27
CA LEU A 199 -15.68 29.57 17.89
C LEU A 199 -16.43 28.24 17.76
N ASN A 200 -16.93 27.67 18.86
CA ASN A 200 -17.63 26.38 18.92
C ASN A 200 -16.88 25.22 18.22
N ILE A 201 -15.56 25.17 18.37
CA ILE A 201 -14.74 24.09 17.82
C ILE A 201 -14.83 22.88 18.75
N THR A 202 -15.59 21.86 18.36
CA THR A 202 -15.88 20.67 19.20
C THR A 202 -15.47 19.37 18.51
N GLY A 203 -15.53 18.25 19.26
CA GLY A 203 -15.30 16.90 18.72
C GLY A 203 -13.84 16.57 18.41
N LEU A 204 -12.91 17.30 19.02
CA LEU A 204 -11.46 17.05 18.99
C LEU A 204 -11.03 16.37 20.29
N GLN A 205 -10.25 15.31 20.17
CA GLN A 205 -9.70 14.58 21.30
C GLN A 205 -8.41 15.25 21.77
N ILE A 206 -8.44 15.94 22.90
CA ILE A 206 -7.27 16.63 23.44
C ILE A 206 -6.50 15.69 24.37
N ILE A 207 -5.18 15.61 24.14
CA ILE A 207 -4.24 14.93 25.02
C ILE A 207 -3.40 15.96 25.77
N GLY A 208 -3.47 15.94 27.09
CA GLY A 208 -2.92 16.98 27.95
C GLY A 208 -1.79 16.52 28.88
N VAL A 209 -1.19 17.54 29.49
CA VAL A 209 -0.12 17.44 30.49
C VAL A 209 -0.65 17.73 31.89
N GLU A 210 0.13 17.36 32.89
CA GLU A 210 -0.13 17.53 34.33
C GLU A 210 -0.36 18.99 34.73
N GLY A 211 0.23 19.92 33.99
CA GLY A 211 0.10 21.35 34.20
C GLY A 211 -1.35 21.88 34.15
N TRP A 212 -2.28 21.19 33.49
CA TRP A 212 -3.66 21.69 33.35
C TRP A 212 -4.76 20.62 33.33
N ILE A 213 -4.43 19.34 33.05
CA ILE A 213 -5.45 18.29 32.81
C ILE A 213 -6.37 18.03 34.02
N THR A 214 -5.94 18.34 35.25
CA THR A 214 -6.77 18.20 36.46
C THR A 214 -7.13 19.54 37.12
N SER A 215 -7.10 20.65 36.37
CA SER A 215 -7.45 21.94 36.95
C SER A 215 -8.97 22.12 37.06
N LYS A 216 -9.48 22.20 38.30
CA LYS A 216 -10.89 22.51 38.58
C LYS A 216 -11.35 23.85 38.00
N SER A 217 -10.46 24.83 37.86
CA SER A 217 -10.82 26.13 37.30
C SER A 217 -11.08 26.08 35.79
N LEU A 218 -10.60 25.04 35.10
CA LEU A 218 -10.77 24.87 33.65
C LEU A 218 -11.95 23.96 33.28
N ILE A 219 -12.47 23.17 34.22
CA ILE A 219 -13.60 22.25 33.98
C ILE A 219 -14.94 22.94 34.30
N THR A 220 -15.48 23.65 33.32
CA THR A 220 -16.79 24.31 33.41
C THR A 220 -17.76 23.64 32.45
N PRO A 221 -19.08 23.77 32.62
CA PRO A 221 -20.05 23.26 31.65
C PRO A 221 -19.79 23.75 30.22
N LYS A 222 -19.28 24.99 30.06
CA LYS A 222 -18.94 25.56 28.76
C LYS A 222 -17.68 24.93 28.17
N SER A 223 -16.58 24.88 28.92
CA SER A 223 -15.34 24.28 28.43
C SER A 223 -15.45 22.77 28.21
N PHE A 224 -16.31 22.07 28.95
CA PHE A 224 -16.56 20.64 28.76
C PHE A 224 -17.17 20.32 27.38
N GLN A 225 -17.88 21.26 26.74
CA GLN A 225 -18.39 21.05 25.38
C GLN A 225 -17.26 20.85 24.36
N VAL A 226 -16.12 21.49 24.57
CA VAL A 226 -14.94 21.40 23.71
C VAL A 226 -13.96 20.34 24.20
N MET A 227 -13.78 20.26 25.52
CA MET A 227 -12.75 19.46 26.18
C MET A 227 -13.27 18.12 26.73
N GLY A 228 -14.56 17.82 26.57
CA GLY A 228 -15.18 16.58 27.03
C GLY A 228 -14.45 15.36 26.48
N GLY A 229 -14.14 14.41 27.36
CA GLY A 229 -13.36 13.23 27.00
C GLY A 229 -11.86 13.47 26.84
N SER A 230 -11.32 14.66 27.16
CA SER A 230 -9.85 14.91 27.18
C SER A 230 -9.14 13.88 28.05
N LEU A 231 -7.91 13.52 27.64
CA LEU A 231 -7.11 12.47 28.26
C LEU A 231 -5.72 13.04 28.58
N GLY A 232 -5.10 12.69 29.69
CA GLY A 232 -3.75 13.20 29.96
C GLY A 232 -3.14 12.67 31.24
N PHE A 233 -1.89 13.08 31.48
CA PHE A 233 -1.12 12.63 32.64
C PHE A 233 -1.33 13.58 33.81
N ALA A 234 -1.70 13.04 34.97
CA ALA A 234 -1.85 13.78 36.21
C ALA A 234 -0.91 13.23 37.28
N LEU A 235 -0.45 14.09 38.18
CA LEU A 235 0.26 13.67 39.39
C LEU A 235 -0.69 12.90 40.31
N ARG A 236 -0.25 11.84 40.98
CA ARG A 236 -1.10 10.97 41.81
C ARG A 236 -1.83 11.74 42.92
N LYS A 237 -3.10 11.42 43.19
CA LYS A 237 -3.80 11.96 44.38
C LYS A 237 -3.21 11.37 45.65
N ILE A 238 -2.97 12.21 46.66
CA ILE A 238 -2.46 11.78 47.96
C ILE A 238 -3.29 12.46 49.04
N ASN A 239 -3.74 11.69 50.03
CA ASN A 239 -4.39 12.21 51.22
C ASN A 239 -3.35 12.37 52.33
N LEU A 240 -3.17 13.60 52.82
CA LEU A 240 -2.27 13.90 53.93
C LEU A 240 -3.10 13.97 55.21
N GLU A 241 -2.93 12.97 56.06
CA GLU A 241 -3.63 12.88 57.34
C GLU A 241 -3.39 14.15 58.19
N GLY A 242 -4.46 14.71 58.76
CA GLY A 242 -4.42 15.94 59.56
C GLY A 242 -4.24 17.25 58.78
N PHE A 243 -3.88 17.22 57.49
CA PHE A 243 -3.69 18.46 56.70
C PHE A 243 -5.00 19.21 56.45
N SER A 244 -6.11 18.49 56.20
CA SER A 244 -7.43 19.11 56.00
C SER A 244 -7.86 19.92 57.23
N ASP A 245 -7.75 19.32 58.41
CA ASP A 245 -8.07 19.98 59.68
C ASP A 245 -7.12 21.15 59.97
N TYR A 246 -5.83 20.99 59.64
CA TYR A 246 -4.84 22.04 59.78
C TYR A 246 -5.22 23.28 58.95
N VAL A 247 -5.56 23.08 57.69
CA VAL A 247 -5.86 24.16 56.74
C VAL A 247 -7.13 24.95 57.11
N VAL A 248 -8.13 24.28 57.67
CA VAL A 248 -9.42 24.90 58.04
C VAL A 248 -9.35 25.56 59.42
N LYS A 249 -8.61 24.96 60.36
CA LYS A 249 -8.64 25.38 61.76
C LYS A 249 -7.27 25.85 62.27
N ALA A 250 -6.32 24.93 62.40
CA ALA A 250 -5.08 25.19 63.13
C ALA A 250 -4.22 26.30 62.49
N PHE A 251 -4.15 26.36 61.16
CA PHE A 251 -3.46 27.41 60.43
C PHE A 251 -4.04 28.78 60.74
N TRP A 252 -5.37 28.92 60.72
CA TRP A 252 -6.01 30.22 60.97
C TRP A 252 -5.88 30.66 62.41
N GLU A 253 -5.97 29.75 63.37
CA GLU A 253 -5.75 30.04 64.79
C GLU A 253 -4.32 30.54 65.05
N THR A 254 -3.33 30.01 64.32
CA THR A 254 -1.91 30.31 64.51
C THR A 254 -1.45 31.53 63.70
N ALA A 255 -1.78 31.59 62.41
CA ALA A 255 -1.33 32.63 61.49
C ALA A 255 -2.14 33.93 61.60
N PHE A 256 -3.41 33.83 62.02
CA PHE A 256 -4.31 34.96 62.21
C PHE A 256 -5.01 34.83 63.57
N PRO A 257 -4.34 35.20 64.69
CA PRO A 257 -4.90 35.12 66.05
C PRO A 257 -5.99 36.18 66.27
N CYS A 258 -7.02 36.11 65.44
CA CYS A 258 -8.22 36.90 65.39
C CYS A 258 -9.29 36.12 66.15
N THR A 259 -9.33 36.27 67.48
CA THR A 259 -10.42 35.71 68.29
C THR A 259 -11.71 36.43 67.94
N GLN A 260 -12.69 35.71 67.38
CA GLN A 260 -14.07 36.18 67.40
C GLN A 260 -14.50 36.33 68.86
N ILE A 261 -15.05 37.50 69.17
CA ILE A 261 -15.48 37.94 70.48
C ILE A 261 -16.35 36.84 71.13
N LYS A 262 -15.90 36.28 72.25
CA LYS A 262 -16.80 35.91 73.34
C LYS A 262 -16.79 37.10 74.29
N GLU A 263 -17.96 37.71 74.49
CA GLU A 263 -18.14 38.80 75.42
C GLU A 263 -17.58 38.40 76.79
N ASN A 264 -16.78 39.30 77.37
CA ASN A 264 -16.12 39.22 78.69
C ASN A 264 -14.70 38.63 78.71
N SER A 265 -13.72 39.41 78.26
CA SER A 265 -12.58 39.81 79.13
C SER A 265 -11.64 40.76 78.38
N SER A 266 -11.11 41.71 79.14
CA SER A 266 -10.23 42.80 78.72
C SER A 266 -8.82 42.31 78.36
N GLN A 267 -8.61 41.84 77.13
CA GLN A 267 -7.28 41.69 76.54
C GLN A 267 -7.26 42.22 75.10
N TYR A 268 -6.19 42.98 74.83
CA TYR A 268 -5.84 43.67 73.58
C TYR A 268 -6.62 43.27 72.32
N VAL A 269 -7.42 44.22 71.82
CA VAL A 269 -8.18 44.09 70.58
C VAL A 269 -7.22 44.04 69.38
N ILE A 270 -7.02 42.85 68.80
CA ILE A 270 -6.37 42.71 67.49
C ILE A 270 -7.42 43.03 66.42
N ASN A 271 -7.24 44.15 65.72
CA ASN A 271 -8.18 44.62 64.70
C ASN A 271 -8.05 43.78 63.41
N CYS A 272 -8.99 42.87 63.17
CA CYS A 272 -8.96 41.91 62.07
C CYS A 272 -9.49 42.45 60.74
N SER A 273 -9.88 43.73 60.69
CA SER A 273 -10.38 44.40 59.47
C SER A 273 -9.41 44.32 58.29
N ARG A 274 -8.09 44.29 58.54
CA ARG A 274 -7.05 44.15 57.51
C ARG A 274 -7.05 42.79 56.80
N TYR A 275 -7.63 41.74 57.41
CA TYR A 275 -7.60 40.36 56.90
C TYR A 275 -8.98 39.86 56.47
N GLN A 276 -9.95 40.76 56.33
CA GLN A 276 -11.35 40.41 56.07
C GLN A 276 -11.53 39.61 54.77
N ASP A 277 -10.75 39.91 53.74
CA ASP A 277 -10.76 39.16 52.46
C ASP A 277 -10.18 37.74 52.60
N LEU A 278 -9.20 37.53 53.48
CA LEU A 278 -8.59 36.23 53.72
C LEU A 278 -9.48 35.35 54.61
N LEU A 279 -10.17 35.94 55.58
CA LEU A 279 -11.08 35.21 56.47
C LEU A 279 -12.22 34.50 55.71
N ALA A 280 -12.60 34.99 54.53
CA ALA A 280 -13.54 34.31 53.64
C ALA A 280 -13.06 32.90 53.19
N LEU A 281 -11.75 32.66 53.21
CA LEU A 281 -11.13 31.39 52.83
C LEU A 281 -11.02 30.40 54.01
N LYS A 282 -11.36 30.82 55.25
CA LYS A 282 -11.16 30.01 56.47
C LYS A 282 -11.83 28.64 56.42
N ASN A 283 -13.06 28.60 55.91
CA ASN A 283 -13.87 27.37 55.86
C ASN A 283 -13.87 26.71 54.49
N TYR A 284 -13.13 27.23 53.52
CA TYR A 284 -13.06 26.64 52.19
C TYR A 284 -12.12 25.43 52.22
N ASN A 285 -12.59 24.25 51.84
CA ASN A 285 -11.78 23.01 51.81
C ASN A 285 -12.08 22.08 50.61
N GLU A 286 -12.96 22.47 49.70
CA GLU A 286 -13.41 21.63 48.57
C GLU A 286 -12.27 21.27 47.58
N ASP A 287 -11.20 22.05 47.57
CA ASP A 287 -10.02 21.86 46.73
C ASP A 287 -8.98 20.92 47.35
N VAL A 288 -8.97 20.77 48.69
CA VAL A 288 -7.95 20.03 49.44
C VAL A 288 -7.87 18.54 49.03
N PRO A 289 -8.97 17.78 48.91
CA PRO A 289 -8.92 16.37 48.51
C PRO A 289 -8.41 16.15 47.07
N GLU A 290 -8.47 17.19 46.24
CA GLU A 290 -8.09 17.14 44.82
C GLU A 290 -6.70 17.73 44.57
N GLN A 291 -5.97 18.08 45.63
CA GLN A 291 -4.70 18.78 45.52
C GLN A 291 -3.53 17.84 45.25
N ARG A 292 -3.02 17.85 44.01
CA ARG A 292 -1.98 16.91 43.56
C ARG A 292 -0.54 17.41 43.77
N TYR A 293 -0.31 18.72 43.72
CA TYR A 293 1.03 19.32 43.86
C TYR A 293 1.54 19.41 45.32
N SER A 294 0.65 19.42 46.31
CA SER A 294 1.02 19.55 47.73
C SER A 294 1.97 18.46 48.21
N SER A 295 1.81 17.24 47.67
CA SER A 295 2.68 16.13 47.99
C SER A 295 4.14 16.39 47.63
N HIS A 296 4.40 17.10 46.53
CA HIS A 296 5.76 17.43 46.08
C HIS A 296 6.40 18.52 46.93
N VAL A 297 5.62 19.48 47.45
CA VAL A 297 6.09 20.45 48.46
C VAL A 297 6.45 19.74 49.75
N TYR A 298 5.55 18.88 50.26
CA TYR A 298 5.79 18.09 51.46
C TYR A 298 7.08 17.25 51.33
N LYS A 299 7.23 16.52 50.21
CA LYS A 299 8.45 15.76 49.91
C LYS A 299 9.70 16.64 49.85
N ALA A 300 9.59 17.86 49.33
CA ALA A 300 10.73 18.78 49.22
C ALA A 300 11.22 19.24 50.60
N VAL A 301 10.28 19.64 51.48
CA VAL A 301 10.59 20.03 52.86
C VAL A 301 11.24 18.88 53.62
N TYR A 302 10.69 17.67 53.51
CA TYR A 302 11.27 16.49 54.13
C TYR A 302 12.64 16.12 53.54
N ALA A 303 12.85 16.29 52.23
CA ALA A 303 14.15 16.06 51.61
C ALA A 303 15.21 17.03 52.17
N VAL A 304 14.86 18.30 52.37
CA VAL A 304 15.72 19.28 53.08
C VAL A 304 16.02 18.79 54.48
N ALA A 305 15.01 18.42 55.28
CA ALA A 305 15.21 17.98 56.66
C ALA A 305 16.07 16.72 56.78
N HIS A 306 15.85 15.71 55.93
CA HIS A 306 16.67 14.50 55.88
C HIS A 306 18.11 14.80 55.45
N SER A 307 18.31 15.72 54.51
CA SER A 307 19.64 16.14 54.09
C SER A 307 20.39 16.87 55.23
N LEU A 308 19.71 17.76 55.96
CA LEU A 308 20.25 18.45 57.14
C LEU A 308 20.55 17.45 58.25
N HIS A 309 19.69 16.47 58.50
CA HIS A 309 19.89 15.46 59.52
C HIS A 309 21.12 14.60 59.22
N SER A 310 21.31 14.22 57.95
CA SER A 310 22.51 13.51 57.49
C SER A 310 23.78 14.36 57.65
N LEU A 311 23.70 15.66 57.34
CA LEU A 311 24.79 16.60 57.51
C LEU A 311 25.16 16.83 58.97
N LEU A 312 24.19 17.03 59.87
CA LEU A 312 24.43 17.22 61.30
C LEU A 312 25.08 15.99 61.92
N LYS A 313 24.65 14.78 61.54
CA LYS A 313 25.33 13.53 61.94
C LYS A 313 26.80 13.51 61.53
N PHE A 314 27.16 14.13 60.40
CA PHE A 314 28.53 14.20 59.91
C PHE A 314 29.33 15.36 60.55
N LEU A 315 28.69 16.52 60.78
CA LEU A 315 29.29 17.75 61.30
C LEU A 315 29.62 17.70 62.80
N VAL A 316 29.04 16.78 63.57
CA VAL A 316 29.49 16.48 64.94
C VAL A 316 30.98 16.07 64.97
N ASN A 317 31.59 15.71 63.83
CA ASN A 317 33.00 15.33 63.72
C ASN A 317 33.94 16.33 63.00
N ASN A 318 33.49 17.46 62.42
CA ASN A 318 34.39 18.52 61.89
C ASN A 318 33.66 19.82 61.49
N ILE A 319 34.40 20.93 61.53
CA ILE A 319 33.93 22.34 61.47
C ILE A 319 33.09 22.68 60.21
N LEU A 320 31.99 23.40 60.47
CA LEU A 320 31.04 24.04 59.54
C LEU A 320 31.72 24.90 58.46
N LYS A 321 31.62 24.51 57.17
CA LYS A 321 31.61 25.54 56.12
C LYS A 321 30.94 25.21 54.78
N TYR A 322 30.49 24.00 54.50
CA TYR A 322 29.82 23.73 53.21
C TYR A 322 28.72 22.69 53.37
N ILE A 323 27.46 23.12 53.24
CA ILE A 323 26.37 22.24 52.83
C ILE A 323 26.72 21.80 51.41
N ASN A 324 27.34 20.64 51.29
CA ASN A 324 27.74 20.08 50.01
C ASN A 324 26.50 19.47 49.35
N ASP A 325 26.24 19.80 48.07
CA ASP A 325 25.19 19.18 47.23
C ASP A 325 25.20 17.63 47.31
N ASN A 326 26.32 17.04 47.73
CA ASN A 326 26.45 15.62 48.06
C ASN A 326 25.45 15.09 49.10
N ALA A 327 24.94 15.89 50.04
CA ALA A 327 23.98 15.41 51.03
C ALA A 327 22.61 15.13 50.39
N LEU A 328 22.12 16.05 49.56
CA LEU A 328 20.87 15.89 48.81
C LEU A 328 20.93 14.71 47.83
N LYS A 329 22.09 14.48 47.19
CA LYS A 329 22.30 13.31 46.31
C LYS A 329 22.15 11.95 47.01
N LYS A 330 22.28 11.90 48.33
CA LYS A 330 22.20 10.66 49.14
C LYS A 330 20.86 10.48 49.85
N VAL A 331 19.93 11.42 49.70
CA VAL A 331 18.62 11.35 50.33
C VAL A 331 17.84 10.15 49.77
N ASN A 332 17.42 9.26 50.68
CA ASN A 332 16.59 8.11 50.37
C ASN A 332 15.77 7.76 51.61
N PHE A 333 14.48 8.10 51.61
CA PHE A 333 13.59 7.87 52.74
C PHE A 333 12.15 7.66 52.25
N THR A 334 11.27 7.25 53.16
CA THR A 334 9.84 7.07 52.88
C THR A 334 9.05 8.06 53.71
N VAL A 335 8.16 8.82 53.07
CA VAL A 335 7.24 9.74 53.75
C VAL A 335 6.05 8.99 54.35
N LYS A 336 5.30 9.62 55.26
CA LYS A 336 4.19 8.99 56.00
C LYS A 336 3.15 8.30 55.12
N PHE A 337 2.88 8.84 53.93
CA PHE A 337 1.94 8.26 52.97
C PHE A 337 2.55 7.18 52.04
N GLY A 338 3.70 6.61 52.42
CA GLY A 338 4.29 5.42 51.78
C GLY A 338 5.19 5.69 50.57
N ASP A 339 5.30 6.93 50.11
CA ASP A 339 6.15 7.26 48.95
C ASP A 339 7.64 7.27 49.29
N ARG A 340 8.43 6.66 48.41
CA ARG A 340 9.88 6.71 48.48
C ARG A 340 10.39 7.98 47.80
N VAL A 341 11.18 8.78 48.51
CA VAL A 341 11.78 10.02 48.03
C VAL A 341 13.27 9.81 47.83
N TRP A 342 13.73 9.94 46.58
CA TRP A 342 15.12 9.91 46.18
C TRP A 342 15.30 10.69 44.86
N PHE A 343 16.52 11.14 44.59
CA PHE A 343 16.85 11.87 43.37
C PHE A 343 17.76 11.05 42.46
N ASP A 344 17.46 11.05 41.17
CA ASP A 344 18.28 10.37 40.17
C ASP A 344 19.56 11.16 39.83
N ARG A 345 20.29 10.70 38.80
CA ARG A 345 21.53 11.36 38.35
C ARG A 345 21.29 12.80 37.88
N THR A 346 20.10 13.13 37.39
CA THR A 346 19.70 14.48 36.96
C THR A 346 19.27 15.37 38.12
N GLY A 347 19.02 14.79 39.30
CA GLY A 347 18.47 15.52 40.45
C GLY A 347 16.94 15.54 40.49
N ALA A 348 16.28 14.72 39.67
CA ALA A 348 14.83 14.62 39.60
C ALA A 348 14.29 13.40 40.36
N ALA A 349 13.04 13.49 40.81
CA ALA A 349 12.29 12.33 41.29
C ALA A 349 11.82 11.46 40.12
N VAL A 350 11.59 10.17 40.41
CA VAL A 350 11.04 9.21 39.44
C VAL A 350 9.67 9.67 38.94
N ALA A 351 9.43 9.51 37.64
CA ALA A 351 8.14 9.81 37.02
C ALA A 351 7.09 8.75 37.34
N GLN A 352 6.02 9.18 38.02
CA GLN A 352 4.82 8.40 38.28
C GLN A 352 3.60 9.29 38.02
N TYR A 353 2.76 8.88 37.07
CA TYR A 353 1.57 9.60 36.66
C TYR A 353 0.34 8.69 36.67
N GLU A 354 -0.80 9.24 37.05
CA GLU A 354 -2.10 8.70 36.71
C GLU A 354 -2.48 9.18 35.30
N VAL A 355 -3.18 8.35 34.54
CA VAL A 355 -3.85 8.81 33.32
C VAL A 355 -5.28 9.14 33.68
N VAL A 356 -5.71 10.38 33.41
CA VAL A 356 -7.04 10.87 33.76
C VAL A 356 -7.84 11.25 32.53
N ASN A 357 -9.17 11.07 32.62
CA ASN A 357 -10.13 11.40 31.57
C ASN A 357 -11.19 12.37 32.10
N TRP A 358 -11.57 13.37 31.29
CA TRP A 358 -12.64 14.32 31.62
C TRP A 358 -13.99 13.67 31.38
N GLN A 359 -14.75 13.43 32.44
CA GLN A 359 -16.04 12.74 32.39
C GLN A 359 -17.14 13.56 33.06
N GLN A 360 -18.37 13.28 32.63
CA GLN A 360 -19.57 13.76 33.28
C GLN A 360 -20.24 12.56 33.96
N ASP A 361 -20.49 12.67 35.25
CA ASP A 361 -21.17 11.64 36.04
C ASP A 361 -22.70 11.74 35.85
N SER A 362 -23.41 10.72 36.31
CA SER A 362 -24.87 10.58 36.20
C SER A 362 -25.67 11.72 36.84
N ASP A 363 -25.11 12.39 37.83
CA ASP A 363 -25.67 13.57 38.50
C ASP A 363 -25.40 14.88 37.73
N GLY A 364 -24.71 14.81 36.59
CA GLY A 364 -24.29 15.95 35.78
C GLY A 364 -23.01 16.62 36.27
N SER A 365 -22.39 16.15 37.35
CA SER A 365 -21.12 16.68 37.86
C SER A 365 -19.95 16.34 36.93
N LEU A 366 -19.02 17.27 36.79
CA LEU A 366 -17.84 17.11 35.95
C LEU A 366 -16.65 16.67 36.80
N GLN A 367 -15.98 15.58 36.42
CA GLN A 367 -14.93 14.98 37.23
C GLN A 367 -13.74 14.51 36.37
N PHE A 368 -12.59 14.35 37.04
CA PHE A 368 -11.38 13.76 36.46
C PHE A 368 -11.28 12.30 36.93
N LYS A 369 -11.65 11.36 36.06
CA LYS A 369 -11.62 9.93 36.39
C LYS A 369 -10.28 9.31 36.02
N SER A 370 -9.67 8.55 36.93
CA SER A 370 -8.46 7.78 36.62
C SER A 370 -8.81 6.59 35.73
N VAL A 371 -8.09 6.43 34.63
CA VAL A 371 -8.30 5.40 33.60
C VAL A 371 -7.03 4.61 33.28
N GLY A 372 -5.92 4.89 33.97
CA GLY A 372 -4.64 4.22 33.73
C GLY A 372 -3.51 4.84 34.54
N TYR A 373 -2.28 4.41 34.27
CA TYR A 373 -1.08 4.97 34.89
C TYR A 373 0.15 4.86 33.98
N TYR A 374 1.16 5.66 34.32
CA TYR A 374 2.50 5.57 33.78
C TYR A 374 3.52 5.59 34.94
N ASP A 375 4.39 4.58 35.02
CA ASP A 375 5.45 4.50 36.04
C ASP A 375 6.80 4.18 35.39
N ALA A 376 7.71 5.15 35.41
CA ALA A 376 9.04 5.02 34.82
C ALA A 376 9.99 4.09 35.59
N SER A 377 9.66 3.69 36.82
CA SER A 377 10.46 2.73 37.59
C SER A 377 10.23 1.27 37.17
N LEU A 378 9.15 0.99 36.45
CA LEU A 378 8.79 -0.37 36.02
C LEU A 378 9.53 -0.78 34.74
N PRO A 379 9.60 -2.10 34.45
CA PRO A 379 10.09 -2.61 33.16
C PRO A 379 9.26 -2.10 31.97
N PRO A 380 9.84 -1.90 30.77
CA PRO A 380 9.20 -1.22 29.64
C PRO A 380 7.79 -1.73 29.23
N ASP A 381 7.54 -3.02 29.38
CA ASP A 381 6.26 -3.70 29.11
C ASP A 381 5.16 -3.37 30.14
N GLN A 382 5.54 -2.87 31.31
CA GLN A 382 4.65 -2.57 32.44
C GLN A 382 4.63 -1.07 32.79
N GLN A 383 5.41 -0.24 32.08
CA GLN A 383 5.49 1.20 32.35
C GLN A 383 4.20 1.95 32.08
N PHE A 384 3.34 1.44 31.19
CA PHE A 384 2.12 2.13 30.76
C PHE A 384 0.94 1.17 30.68
N VAL A 385 -0.12 1.49 31.42
CA VAL A 385 -1.38 0.72 31.41
C VAL A 385 -2.54 1.68 31.23
N LEU A 386 -3.44 1.35 30.31
CA LEU A 386 -4.63 2.12 30.01
C LEU A 386 -5.84 1.21 29.93
N ASN A 387 -6.90 1.50 30.68
CA ASN A 387 -8.18 0.81 30.59
C ASN A 387 -9.10 1.58 29.64
N THR A 388 -9.20 1.12 28.39
CA THR A 388 -9.97 1.78 27.34
C THR A 388 -11.48 1.73 27.55
N GLU A 389 -12.00 0.77 28.31
CA GLU A 389 -13.45 0.63 28.56
C GLU A 389 -13.99 1.74 29.46
N ASN A 390 -13.12 2.29 30.31
CA ASN A 390 -13.48 3.36 31.23
C ASN A 390 -13.34 4.77 30.62
N ILE A 391 -12.97 4.90 29.34
CA ILE A 391 -12.71 6.19 28.69
C ILE A 391 -13.95 6.68 27.94
N ILE A 392 -14.29 7.96 28.15
CA ILE A 392 -15.23 8.70 27.31
C ILE A 392 -14.43 9.54 26.31
N TRP A 393 -14.88 9.54 25.05
CA TRP A 393 -14.22 10.24 23.95
C TRP A 393 -14.96 11.52 23.57
N ALA A 394 -14.30 12.40 22.84
CA ALA A 394 -14.85 13.69 22.39
C ALA A 394 -16.17 13.59 21.57
N ARG A 395 -16.51 12.41 21.03
CA ARG A 395 -17.75 12.15 20.27
C ARG A 395 -18.64 11.07 20.89
N GLY A 396 -18.52 10.83 22.20
CA GLY A 396 -19.27 9.80 22.92
C GLY A 396 -18.43 8.56 23.20
N GLN A 397 -18.98 7.36 22.99
CA GLN A 397 -18.30 6.10 23.33
C GLN A 397 -17.33 5.58 22.25
N LEU A 398 -17.41 6.08 21.02
CA LEU A 398 -16.54 5.64 19.94
C LEU A 398 -15.21 6.40 19.96
N LYS A 399 -14.11 5.65 20.08
CA LYS A 399 -12.75 6.16 19.92
C LYS A 399 -12.61 6.80 18.53
N PRO A 400 -12.14 8.06 18.41
CA PRO A 400 -11.94 8.69 17.11
C PRO A 400 -10.86 7.94 16.32
N SER A 401 -11.06 7.77 15.01
CA SER A 401 -9.98 7.36 14.11
C SER A 401 -9.21 8.61 13.66
N SER A 402 -7.91 8.67 13.95
CA SER A 402 -7.03 9.78 13.56
C SER A 402 -5.84 9.22 12.80
N ILE A 403 -6.07 8.97 11.51
CA ILE A 403 -5.12 8.48 10.52
C ILE A 403 -5.19 9.39 9.28
N CYS A 404 -4.08 9.54 8.56
CA CYS A 404 -4.04 10.40 7.37
C CYS A 404 -4.61 9.68 6.14
N SER A 405 -4.12 8.45 5.90
CA SER A 405 -4.55 7.57 4.83
C SER A 405 -4.95 6.22 5.40
N GLU A 406 -6.03 5.65 4.88
CA GLU A 406 -6.43 4.27 5.15
C GLU A 406 -5.39 3.29 4.60
N SER A 407 -5.34 2.09 5.18
CA SER A 407 -4.46 1.03 4.69
C SER A 407 -4.84 0.60 3.26
N CYS A 408 -3.83 0.46 2.41
CA CYS A 408 -3.97 0.02 1.04
C CYS A 408 -4.26 -1.48 0.97
N LEU A 409 -5.32 -1.84 0.25
CA LEU A 409 -5.72 -3.21 0.02
C LEU A 409 -4.78 -3.93 -0.98
N PRO A 410 -4.70 -5.27 -0.95
CA PRO A 410 -3.97 -6.04 -1.95
C PRO A 410 -4.41 -5.66 -3.37
N GLY A 411 -3.47 -5.64 -4.30
CA GLY A 411 -3.66 -5.11 -5.66
C GLY A 411 -3.22 -3.66 -5.85
N THR A 412 -2.98 -2.95 -4.75
CA THR A 412 -2.47 -1.58 -4.75
C THR A 412 -1.12 -1.48 -4.05
N ARG A 413 -0.41 -0.38 -4.31
CA ARG A 413 0.82 0.01 -3.62
C ARG A 413 0.70 1.42 -3.06
N LYS A 414 1.45 1.70 -2.00
CA LYS A 414 1.58 3.04 -1.43
C LYS A 414 2.34 3.97 -2.38
N ALA A 415 1.84 5.18 -2.53
CA ALA A 415 2.53 6.27 -3.19
C ALA A 415 2.55 7.49 -2.25
N ALA A 416 3.75 7.88 -1.81
CA ALA A 416 3.90 9.02 -0.91
C ALA A 416 3.41 10.32 -1.57
N GLN A 417 2.60 11.10 -0.85
CA GLN A 417 2.16 12.41 -1.30
C GLN A 417 3.32 13.41 -1.21
N LYS A 418 3.69 14.03 -2.33
CA LYS A 418 4.83 14.97 -2.37
C LYS A 418 4.58 16.16 -1.43
N GLY A 419 5.50 16.39 -0.49
CA GLY A 419 5.43 17.49 0.48
C GLY A 419 4.62 17.20 1.75
N ARG A 420 4.09 15.97 1.91
CA ARG A 420 3.41 15.53 3.14
C ARG A 420 4.19 14.43 3.87
N PRO A 421 3.93 14.20 5.18
CA PRO A 421 4.58 13.13 5.95
C PRO A 421 4.29 11.72 5.41
N VAL A 422 5.14 10.75 5.77
CA VAL A 422 5.08 9.35 5.27
C VAL A 422 3.77 8.61 5.58
N CYS A 423 3.01 9.06 6.59
CA CYS A 423 1.70 8.49 6.92
C CYS A 423 0.61 8.88 5.91
N CYS A 424 0.87 9.87 5.06
CA CYS A 424 -0.05 10.34 4.03
C CYS A 424 0.40 9.82 2.66
N TYR A 425 -0.33 8.84 2.16
CA TYR A 425 -0.07 8.19 0.89
C TYR A 425 -1.36 7.90 0.13
N ASP A 426 -1.24 7.76 -1.18
CA ASP A 426 -2.32 7.32 -2.06
C ASP A 426 -2.14 5.83 -2.37
N CYS A 427 -3.24 5.09 -2.42
CA CYS A 427 -3.24 3.69 -2.84
C CYS A 427 -3.40 3.63 -4.36
N ILE A 428 -2.31 3.34 -5.07
CA ILE A 428 -2.29 3.28 -6.53
C ILE A 428 -2.33 1.81 -6.98
N PRO A 429 -3.21 1.43 -7.93
CA PRO A 429 -3.23 0.06 -8.44
C PRO A 429 -1.91 -0.31 -9.12
N CYS A 430 -1.51 -1.58 -9.00
CA CYS A 430 -0.32 -2.10 -9.68
C CYS A 430 -0.43 -1.98 -11.21
N ALA A 431 0.71 -2.01 -11.91
CA ALA A 431 0.72 -2.03 -13.36
C ALA A 431 0.25 -3.39 -13.91
N GLU A 432 -0.09 -3.45 -15.20
CA GLU A 432 -0.42 -4.72 -15.86
C GLU A 432 0.78 -5.67 -15.85
N GLY A 433 0.55 -6.93 -15.44
CA GLY A 433 1.60 -7.94 -15.26
C GLY A 433 2.32 -7.86 -13.90
N GLU A 434 1.94 -6.92 -13.04
CA GLU A 434 2.42 -6.80 -11.66
C GLU A 434 1.29 -7.03 -10.65
N ILE A 435 1.65 -7.52 -9.47
CA ILE A 435 0.71 -7.79 -8.38
C ILE A 435 1.20 -7.27 -7.03
N SER A 436 0.26 -7.03 -6.13
CA SER A 436 0.52 -6.81 -4.70
C SER A 436 -0.35 -7.76 -3.88
N ASN A 437 0.27 -8.73 -3.21
CA ASN A 437 -0.44 -9.74 -2.43
C ASN A 437 -0.62 -9.37 -0.95
N GLU A 438 0.08 -8.34 -0.49
CA GLU A 438 0.13 -7.89 0.91
C GLU A 438 -0.62 -6.55 1.05
N THR A 439 -1.31 -6.36 2.18
CA THR A 439 -1.82 -5.04 2.56
C THR A 439 -0.66 -4.09 2.78
N ASP A 440 -0.84 -2.82 2.42
CA ASP A 440 0.13 -1.77 2.69
C ASP A 440 1.52 -1.93 2.05
N SER A 441 1.61 -2.66 0.93
CA SER A 441 2.86 -2.82 0.19
C SER A 441 3.36 -1.51 -0.42
N ASN A 442 4.67 -1.27 -0.36
CA ASN A 442 5.32 -0.13 -1.03
C ASN A 442 5.54 -0.38 -2.53
N ASN A 443 5.68 -1.64 -2.95
CA ASN A 443 6.04 -2.01 -4.32
C ASN A 443 5.16 -3.16 -4.84
N CYS A 444 4.97 -3.21 -6.15
CA CYS A 444 4.34 -4.34 -6.83
C CYS A 444 5.42 -5.32 -7.31
N LYS A 445 5.08 -6.62 -7.32
CA LYS A 445 5.94 -7.72 -7.77
C LYS A 445 5.51 -8.16 -9.17
N GLN A 446 6.45 -8.36 -10.08
CA GLN A 446 6.15 -8.80 -11.44
C GLN A 446 5.81 -10.30 -11.48
N CYS A 447 4.77 -10.68 -12.24
CA CYS A 447 4.41 -12.10 -12.39
C CYS A 447 5.44 -12.89 -13.20
N PRO A 448 5.69 -14.18 -12.86
CA PRO A 448 6.54 -15.06 -13.65
C PRO A 448 6.01 -15.28 -15.07
N GLY A 449 6.86 -15.64 -16.02
CA GLY A 449 6.57 -15.59 -17.46
C GLY A 449 5.29 -16.30 -17.95
N GLU A 450 4.91 -17.44 -17.37
CA GLU A 450 3.68 -18.17 -17.74
C GLU A 450 2.41 -17.60 -17.11
N TYR A 451 2.55 -16.65 -16.19
CA TYR A 451 1.48 -16.06 -15.41
C TYR A 451 1.27 -14.58 -15.78
N TRP A 452 0.09 -14.08 -15.45
CA TRP A 452 -0.36 -12.72 -15.67
C TRP A 452 -1.13 -12.21 -14.44
N SER A 453 -1.19 -10.90 -14.25
CA SER A 453 -1.98 -10.32 -13.16
C SER A 453 -3.48 -10.55 -13.40
N ASN A 454 -4.22 -10.94 -12.36
CA ASN A 454 -5.68 -10.94 -12.41
C ASN A 454 -6.25 -9.50 -12.43
N ALA A 455 -7.57 -9.35 -12.64
CA ALA A 455 -8.21 -8.04 -12.74
C ALA A 455 -8.03 -7.16 -11.48
N GLU A 456 -8.03 -7.78 -10.30
CA GLU A 456 -7.77 -7.10 -9.02
C GLU A 456 -6.29 -6.88 -8.73
N LYS A 457 -5.38 -7.42 -9.56
CA LYS A 457 -3.91 -7.32 -9.44
C LYS A 457 -3.34 -7.83 -8.11
N ASN A 458 -4.04 -8.77 -7.47
CA ASN A 458 -3.62 -9.37 -6.21
C ASN A 458 -3.01 -10.77 -6.39
N LYS A 459 -3.20 -11.43 -7.54
CA LYS A 459 -2.73 -12.79 -7.82
C LYS A 459 -2.24 -12.96 -9.25
N CYS A 460 -1.22 -13.80 -9.42
CA CYS A 460 -0.74 -14.24 -10.71
C CYS A 460 -1.55 -15.46 -11.17
N VAL A 461 -2.20 -15.36 -12.33
CA VAL A 461 -3.02 -16.40 -12.98
C VAL A 461 -2.38 -16.86 -14.29
N LEU A 462 -2.61 -18.10 -14.72
CA LEU A 462 -2.03 -18.61 -15.97
C LEU A 462 -2.54 -17.81 -17.18
N LYS A 463 -1.63 -17.48 -18.11
CA LYS A 463 -1.99 -16.81 -19.37
C LYS A 463 -2.92 -17.68 -20.22
N ALA A 464 -3.87 -17.05 -20.90
CA ALA A 464 -4.73 -17.75 -21.83
C ALA A 464 -3.92 -18.26 -23.04
N VAL A 465 -4.18 -19.50 -23.47
CA VAL A 465 -3.56 -20.12 -24.63
C VAL A 465 -4.44 -19.90 -25.86
N GLU A 466 -3.85 -19.41 -26.95
CA GLU A 466 -4.55 -19.14 -28.21
C GLU A 466 -4.00 -20.02 -29.36
N PHE A 467 -4.91 -20.66 -30.08
CA PHE A 467 -4.66 -21.47 -31.27
C PHE A 467 -5.88 -21.44 -32.21
N LEU A 468 -5.73 -21.91 -33.46
CA LEU A 468 -6.85 -21.96 -34.41
C LEU A 468 -7.80 -23.13 -34.05
N SER A 469 -8.93 -22.83 -33.43
CA SER A 469 -9.88 -23.83 -32.90
C SER A 469 -10.98 -24.18 -33.90
N PHE A 470 -11.46 -25.44 -33.85
CA PHE A 470 -12.67 -25.87 -34.57
C PHE A 470 -13.93 -25.11 -34.15
N THR A 471 -13.93 -24.52 -32.95
CA THR A 471 -15.09 -23.85 -32.36
C THR A 471 -15.18 -22.37 -32.71
N GLU A 472 -14.12 -21.76 -33.25
CA GLU A 472 -14.13 -20.34 -33.59
C GLU A 472 -14.63 -20.11 -35.03
N VAL A 473 -15.19 -18.93 -35.29
CA VAL A 473 -15.86 -18.62 -36.57
C VAL A 473 -14.95 -18.87 -37.79
N MET A 474 -13.68 -18.46 -37.71
CA MET A 474 -12.69 -18.69 -38.79
C MET A 474 -12.47 -20.20 -39.02
N GLY A 475 -12.32 -20.99 -37.96
CA GLY A 475 -12.15 -22.44 -38.06
C GLY A 475 -13.38 -23.12 -38.69
N ILE A 476 -14.59 -22.75 -38.25
CA ILE A 476 -15.85 -23.30 -38.77
C ILE A 476 -15.98 -23.07 -40.28
N VAL A 477 -15.69 -21.85 -40.75
CA VAL A 477 -15.78 -21.49 -42.17
C VAL A 477 -14.78 -22.30 -43.01
N LEU A 478 -13.54 -22.45 -42.55
CA LEU A 478 -12.51 -23.19 -43.28
C LEU A 478 -12.81 -24.69 -43.35
N VAL A 479 -13.33 -25.29 -42.27
CA VAL A 479 -13.78 -26.70 -42.25
C VAL A 479 -14.92 -26.92 -43.24
N PHE A 480 -15.91 -26.01 -43.26
CA PHE A 480 -17.04 -26.10 -44.19
C PHE A 480 -16.57 -26.13 -45.64
N PHE A 481 -15.71 -25.19 -46.05
CA PHE A 481 -15.21 -25.16 -47.43
C PHE A 481 -14.30 -26.34 -47.78
N SER A 482 -13.52 -26.87 -46.82
CA SER A 482 -12.74 -28.09 -46.99
C SER A 482 -13.63 -29.31 -47.26
N LEU A 483 -14.63 -29.56 -46.41
CA LEU A 483 -15.54 -30.70 -46.55
C LEU A 483 -16.45 -30.55 -47.78
N PHE A 484 -16.89 -29.33 -48.09
CA PHE A 484 -17.66 -29.05 -49.30
C PHE A 484 -16.85 -29.34 -50.57
N GLY A 485 -15.58 -28.90 -50.63
CA GLY A 485 -14.68 -29.21 -51.74
C GLY A 485 -14.40 -30.70 -51.88
N ALA A 486 -14.14 -31.40 -50.77
CA ALA A 486 -13.97 -32.85 -50.76
C ALA A 486 -15.25 -33.59 -51.23
N GLY A 487 -16.43 -33.15 -50.78
CA GLY A 487 -17.71 -33.71 -51.21
C GLY A 487 -17.97 -33.50 -52.71
N LEU A 488 -17.72 -32.30 -53.22
CA LEU A 488 -17.85 -31.98 -54.65
C LEU A 488 -16.90 -32.82 -55.51
N THR A 489 -15.64 -32.99 -55.08
CA THR A 489 -14.66 -33.81 -55.83
C THR A 489 -15.03 -35.29 -55.87
N VAL A 490 -15.52 -35.84 -54.75
CA VAL A 490 -16.04 -37.22 -54.70
C VAL A 490 -17.28 -37.36 -55.61
N LEU A 491 -18.20 -36.40 -55.60
CA LEU A 491 -19.37 -36.40 -56.47
C LEU A 491 -18.97 -36.43 -57.96
N VAL A 492 -18.00 -35.60 -58.34
CA VAL A 492 -17.45 -35.58 -59.71
C VAL A 492 -16.79 -36.93 -60.05
N ALA A 493 -16.04 -37.53 -59.12
CA ALA A 493 -15.44 -38.86 -59.32
C ALA A 493 -16.49 -39.95 -59.53
N ILE A 494 -17.57 -39.96 -58.75
CA ILE A 494 -18.70 -40.90 -58.92
C ILE A 494 -19.37 -40.71 -60.29
N LEU A 495 -19.58 -39.45 -60.70
CA LEU A 495 -20.17 -39.13 -62.01
C LEU A 495 -19.29 -39.63 -63.16
N PHE A 496 -17.98 -39.39 -63.09
CA PHE A 496 -17.01 -39.86 -64.08
C PHE A 496 -16.90 -41.38 -64.10
N TYR A 497 -17.04 -42.05 -62.94
CA TYR A 497 -17.05 -43.50 -62.83
C TYR A 497 -18.29 -44.12 -63.48
N ARG A 498 -19.48 -43.58 -63.21
CA ARG A 498 -20.73 -44.05 -63.84
C ARG A 498 -20.73 -43.82 -65.35
N MET A 499 -20.15 -42.72 -65.81
CA MET A 499 -20.10 -42.35 -67.23
C MET A 499 -18.79 -42.77 -67.91
N ARG A 500 -18.08 -43.78 -67.37
CA ARG A 500 -16.76 -44.22 -67.87
C ARG A 500 -16.76 -44.68 -69.32
N ASP A 501 -17.89 -45.20 -69.80
CA ASP A 501 -18.02 -45.66 -71.18
C ASP A 501 -18.30 -44.55 -72.20
N THR A 502 -18.58 -43.34 -71.74
CA THR A 502 -18.83 -42.19 -72.62
C THR A 502 -17.56 -41.75 -73.34
N PRO A 503 -17.67 -41.31 -74.60
CA PRO A 503 -16.50 -41.03 -75.41
C PRO A 503 -15.73 -39.81 -74.87
N ILE A 504 -16.37 -38.85 -74.17
CA ILE A 504 -15.70 -37.74 -73.47
C ILE A 504 -14.75 -38.24 -72.37
N VAL A 505 -15.16 -39.21 -71.54
CA VAL A 505 -14.32 -39.73 -70.45
C VAL A 505 -13.20 -40.64 -70.98
N LYS A 506 -13.46 -41.41 -72.05
CA LYS A 506 -12.44 -42.25 -72.72
C LYS A 506 -11.39 -41.44 -73.48
N ALA A 507 -11.78 -40.36 -74.15
CA ALA A 507 -10.84 -39.46 -74.83
C ALA A 507 -9.95 -38.71 -73.83
N ASN A 508 -10.44 -38.49 -72.61
CA ASN A 508 -9.77 -37.71 -71.59
C ASN A 508 -8.97 -38.58 -70.60
N ASN A 509 -8.10 -39.45 -71.12
CA ASN A 509 -7.21 -40.37 -70.38
C ASN A 509 -7.74 -40.68 -68.97
N SER A 510 -8.73 -41.58 -68.92
CA SER A 510 -9.56 -41.79 -67.73
C SER A 510 -8.77 -42.03 -66.44
N GLU A 511 -7.61 -42.69 -66.53
CA GLU A 511 -6.78 -43.04 -65.37
C GLU A 511 -6.13 -41.82 -64.70
N LEU A 512 -5.51 -40.92 -65.48
CA LEU A 512 -4.92 -39.68 -64.94
C LEU A 512 -5.99 -38.75 -64.37
N SER A 513 -7.20 -38.77 -64.94
CA SER A 513 -8.33 -37.99 -64.45
C SER A 513 -8.84 -38.51 -63.09
N PHE A 514 -8.90 -39.83 -62.89
CA PHE A 514 -9.25 -40.40 -61.59
C PHE A 514 -8.16 -40.18 -60.53
N LEU A 515 -6.88 -40.32 -60.90
CA LEU A 515 -5.76 -40.01 -60.00
C LEU A 515 -5.74 -38.53 -59.60
N LEU A 516 -6.05 -37.63 -60.53
CA LEU A 516 -6.18 -36.20 -60.23
C LEU A 516 -7.34 -35.91 -59.26
N LEU A 517 -8.51 -36.52 -59.47
CA LEU A 517 -9.66 -36.37 -58.56
C LEU A 517 -9.36 -36.93 -57.16
N PHE A 518 -8.69 -38.08 -57.08
CA PHE A 518 -8.21 -38.64 -55.81
C PHE A 518 -7.17 -37.75 -55.13
N SER A 519 -6.26 -37.15 -55.89
CA SER A 519 -5.30 -36.21 -55.32
C SER A 519 -5.99 -34.94 -54.81
N LEU A 520 -6.99 -34.43 -55.53
CA LEU A 520 -7.75 -33.24 -55.13
C LEU A 520 -8.60 -33.48 -53.88
N THR A 521 -9.20 -34.66 -53.70
CA THR A 521 -9.89 -34.99 -52.45
C THR A 521 -8.92 -34.96 -51.26
N LEU A 522 -7.71 -35.51 -51.43
CA LEU A 522 -6.66 -35.45 -50.41
C LEU A 522 -6.17 -34.01 -50.16
N CYS A 523 -6.07 -33.16 -51.19
CA CYS A 523 -5.73 -31.73 -51.02
C CYS A 523 -6.78 -30.97 -50.21
N PHE A 524 -8.08 -31.27 -50.40
CA PHE A 524 -9.13 -30.67 -49.57
C PHE A 524 -9.09 -31.17 -48.14
N LEU A 525 -8.85 -32.48 -47.92
CA LEU A 525 -8.77 -33.06 -46.58
C LEU A 525 -7.51 -32.66 -45.81
N CYS A 526 -6.39 -32.40 -46.50
CA CYS A 526 -5.13 -32.06 -45.82
C CYS A 526 -5.21 -30.72 -45.07
N SER A 527 -6.08 -29.78 -45.48
CA SER A 527 -6.27 -28.53 -44.74
C SER A 527 -6.85 -28.72 -43.34
N LEU A 528 -7.57 -29.82 -43.08
CA LEU A 528 -8.09 -30.13 -41.74
C LEU A 528 -6.97 -30.43 -40.74
N THR A 529 -5.81 -30.89 -41.20
CA THR A 529 -4.64 -31.16 -40.34
C THR A 529 -4.02 -29.89 -39.75
N PHE A 530 -4.37 -28.71 -40.29
CA PHE A 530 -3.91 -27.42 -39.83
C PHE A 530 -4.79 -26.83 -38.70
N ILE A 531 -5.99 -27.38 -38.48
CA ILE A 531 -6.97 -26.86 -37.51
C ILE A 531 -6.95 -27.73 -36.24
N GLY A 532 -6.99 -27.08 -35.08
CA GLY A 532 -6.98 -27.75 -33.78
C GLY A 532 -5.71 -27.48 -32.96
N GLN A 533 -5.64 -28.12 -31.79
CA GLN A 533 -4.52 -27.95 -30.87
C GLN A 533 -3.24 -28.58 -31.46
N PRO A 534 -2.13 -27.83 -31.57
CA PRO A 534 -0.85 -28.35 -32.04
C PRO A 534 -0.30 -29.47 -31.14
N ASN A 535 -0.27 -30.68 -31.69
CA ASN A 535 0.39 -31.85 -31.12
C ASN A 535 1.63 -32.20 -31.97
N GLU A 536 2.56 -32.99 -31.42
CA GLU A 536 3.76 -33.45 -32.18
C GLU A 536 3.38 -34.07 -33.54
N TRP A 537 2.42 -35.00 -33.53
CA TRP A 537 1.92 -35.64 -34.75
C TRP A 537 1.22 -34.67 -35.71
N SER A 538 0.44 -33.72 -35.19
CA SER A 538 -0.26 -32.73 -36.03
C SER A 538 0.75 -31.81 -36.72
N CYS A 539 1.76 -31.33 -35.99
CA CYS A 539 2.81 -30.47 -36.55
C CYS A 539 3.63 -31.19 -37.63
N MET A 540 3.96 -32.47 -37.42
CA MET A 540 4.69 -33.26 -38.41
C MET A 540 3.86 -33.48 -39.68
N LEU A 541 2.58 -33.87 -39.55
CA LEU A 541 1.74 -34.24 -40.69
C LEU A 541 1.32 -33.05 -41.55
N ARG A 542 1.12 -31.88 -40.94
CA ARG A 542 0.55 -30.69 -41.57
C ARG A 542 1.20 -30.32 -42.91
N HIS A 543 2.49 -29.99 -42.85
CA HIS A 543 3.25 -29.52 -44.01
C HIS A 543 3.70 -30.66 -44.93
N THR A 544 3.93 -31.86 -44.40
CA THR A 544 4.33 -33.00 -45.21
C THR A 544 3.16 -33.56 -46.03
N ALA A 545 1.97 -33.63 -45.45
CA ALA A 545 0.76 -34.05 -46.15
C ALA A 545 0.41 -33.05 -47.25
N PHE A 546 0.44 -31.75 -46.95
CA PHE A 546 0.29 -30.69 -47.95
C PHE A 546 1.30 -30.84 -49.11
N GLY A 547 2.58 -31.01 -48.80
CA GLY A 547 3.64 -31.15 -49.80
C GLY A 547 3.40 -32.33 -50.76
N ILE A 548 3.12 -33.51 -50.22
CA ILE A 548 2.96 -34.75 -50.99
C ILE A 548 1.70 -34.72 -51.86
N THR A 549 0.56 -34.26 -51.31
CA THR A 549 -0.72 -34.24 -52.05
C THR A 549 -0.70 -33.23 -53.19
N PHE A 550 -0.07 -32.06 -53.01
CA PHE A 550 0.04 -31.05 -54.06
C PHE A 550 0.98 -31.48 -55.19
N VAL A 551 2.11 -32.11 -54.87
CA VAL A 551 3.01 -32.67 -55.91
C VAL A 551 2.32 -33.76 -56.70
N LEU A 552 1.54 -34.64 -56.05
CA LEU A 552 0.74 -35.66 -56.75
C LEU A 552 -0.26 -35.01 -57.72
N CYS A 553 -0.93 -33.94 -57.28
CA CYS A 553 -1.90 -33.21 -58.09
C CYS A 553 -1.24 -32.57 -59.33
N ILE A 554 -0.16 -31.82 -59.12
CA ILE A 554 0.55 -31.12 -60.20
C ILE A 554 1.25 -32.10 -61.14
N SER A 555 1.77 -33.21 -60.63
CA SER A 555 2.39 -34.25 -61.47
C SER A 555 1.35 -34.91 -62.39
N CYS A 556 0.12 -35.14 -61.90
CA CYS A 556 -0.98 -35.61 -62.74
C CYS A 556 -1.31 -34.59 -63.85
N LEU A 557 -1.33 -33.29 -63.52
CA LEU A 557 -1.60 -32.23 -64.49
C LEU A 557 -0.50 -32.09 -65.53
N LEU A 558 0.77 -32.15 -65.10
CA LEU A 558 1.92 -32.18 -65.97
C LEU A 558 1.83 -33.37 -66.94
N GLY A 559 1.53 -34.56 -66.42
CA GLY A 559 1.25 -35.75 -67.24
C GLY A 559 0.19 -35.48 -68.29
N LYS A 560 -0.96 -34.90 -67.91
CA LYS A 560 -2.04 -34.55 -68.86
C LYS A 560 -1.61 -33.51 -69.90
N THR A 561 -0.86 -32.47 -69.52
CA THR A 561 -0.36 -31.46 -70.47
C THR A 561 0.60 -32.05 -71.51
N ILE A 562 1.48 -32.97 -71.09
CA ILE A 562 2.41 -33.65 -72.00
C ILE A 562 1.64 -34.55 -72.96
N VAL A 563 0.60 -35.26 -72.52
CA VAL A 563 -0.27 -36.05 -73.41
C VAL A 563 -0.91 -35.19 -74.49
N VAL A 564 -1.43 -34.01 -74.12
CA VAL A 564 -2.04 -33.07 -75.08
C VAL A 564 -1.01 -32.59 -76.12
N LEU A 565 0.20 -32.23 -75.68
CA LEU A 565 1.28 -31.80 -76.58
C LEU A 565 1.76 -32.93 -77.53
N MET A 566 1.85 -34.17 -77.02
CA MET A 566 2.29 -35.31 -77.81
C MET A 566 1.24 -35.77 -78.83
N ALA A 567 -0.04 -35.71 -78.48
CA ALA A 567 -1.14 -36.05 -79.39
C ALA A 567 -1.13 -35.16 -80.65
N PHE A 568 -0.77 -33.89 -80.51
CA PHE A 568 -0.64 -32.95 -81.64
C PHE A 568 0.67 -33.11 -82.43
N LYS A 569 1.80 -33.38 -81.76
CA LYS A 569 3.06 -33.66 -82.48
C LYS A 569 3.00 -34.95 -83.31
N ALA A 570 2.19 -35.92 -82.90
CA ALA A 570 2.00 -37.17 -83.62
C ALA A 570 1.16 -37.03 -84.91
N THR A 571 0.43 -35.92 -85.11
CA THR A 571 -0.30 -35.66 -86.36
C THR A 571 0.56 -35.06 -87.48
N LEU A 572 1.84 -34.72 -87.21
CA LEU A 572 2.82 -34.30 -88.22
C LEU A 572 3.47 -35.54 -88.87
N PRO A 573 3.55 -35.63 -90.21
CA PRO A 573 4.09 -36.81 -90.90
C PRO A 573 5.58 -37.00 -90.58
N GLY A 574 5.95 -38.20 -90.10
CA GLY A 574 7.35 -38.60 -89.84
C GLY A 574 7.77 -38.71 -88.37
N SER A 575 6.90 -38.47 -87.39
CA SER A 575 7.27 -38.52 -85.96
C SER A 575 6.77 -39.79 -85.24
N ASN A 576 7.68 -40.59 -84.67
CA ASN A 576 7.38 -41.84 -83.95
C ASN A 576 7.14 -41.62 -82.43
N VAL A 577 6.79 -40.39 -82.05
CA VAL A 577 6.87 -39.89 -80.66
C VAL A 577 5.79 -40.50 -79.75
N MET A 578 4.66 -40.94 -80.31
CA MET A 578 3.56 -41.56 -79.56
C MET A 578 3.93 -42.92 -78.91
N LYS A 579 4.94 -43.63 -79.44
CA LYS A 579 5.46 -44.88 -78.82
C LYS A 579 6.32 -44.60 -77.57
N TRP A 580 6.88 -43.40 -77.44
CA TRP A 580 7.80 -43.02 -76.35
C TRP A 580 7.11 -42.39 -75.14
N PHE A 581 5.77 -42.27 -75.13
CA PHE A 581 5.05 -41.72 -73.97
C PHE A 581 3.67 -42.37 -73.76
N GLY A 582 3.65 -43.70 -73.65
CA GLY A 582 2.43 -44.49 -73.42
C GLY A 582 1.87 -44.42 -71.98
N PRO A 583 0.72 -45.08 -71.70
CA PRO A 583 0.06 -45.04 -70.39
C PRO A 583 0.95 -45.49 -69.21
N ALA A 584 1.79 -46.51 -69.41
CA ALA A 584 2.73 -46.99 -68.39
C ALA A 584 3.78 -45.93 -68.01
N GLN A 585 4.26 -45.16 -68.99
CA GLN A 585 5.29 -44.13 -68.78
C GLN A 585 4.71 -42.87 -68.12
N GLN A 586 3.45 -42.56 -68.37
CA GLN A 586 2.72 -41.50 -67.66
C GLN A 586 2.58 -41.84 -66.17
N ARG A 587 2.22 -43.09 -65.83
CA ARG A 587 2.15 -43.56 -64.43
C ARG A 587 3.52 -43.50 -63.76
N LEU A 588 4.56 -44.00 -64.43
CA LEU A 588 5.92 -43.98 -63.90
C LEU A 588 6.42 -42.55 -63.65
N SER A 589 6.09 -41.60 -64.53
CA SER A 589 6.45 -40.19 -64.38
C SER A 589 5.77 -39.55 -63.15
N VAL A 590 4.46 -39.76 -62.96
CA VAL A 590 3.73 -39.25 -61.80
C VAL A 590 4.29 -39.84 -60.49
N VAL A 591 4.59 -41.13 -60.47
CA VAL A 591 5.18 -41.79 -59.29
C VAL A 591 6.60 -41.28 -59.03
N ALA A 592 7.41 -41.06 -60.07
CA ALA A 592 8.78 -40.55 -59.92
C ALA A 592 8.81 -39.15 -59.31
N PHE A 593 8.02 -38.21 -59.82
CA PHE A 593 7.97 -36.84 -59.28
C PHE A 593 7.44 -36.81 -57.84
N THR A 594 6.45 -37.64 -57.51
CA THR A 594 5.93 -37.72 -56.14
C THR A 594 6.92 -38.38 -55.17
N LEU A 595 7.68 -39.38 -55.62
CA LEU A 595 8.71 -40.04 -54.81
C LEU A 595 9.84 -39.07 -54.41
N ILE A 596 10.24 -38.15 -55.30
CA ILE A 596 11.20 -37.09 -54.98
C ILE A 596 10.68 -36.24 -53.80
N GLN A 597 9.41 -35.83 -53.84
CA GLN A 597 8.81 -35.06 -52.74
C GLN A 597 8.73 -35.85 -51.43
N VAL A 598 8.41 -37.16 -51.51
CA VAL A 598 8.40 -38.03 -50.33
C VAL A 598 9.79 -38.11 -49.70
N LEU A 599 10.86 -38.23 -50.49
CA LEU A 599 12.24 -38.23 -50.00
C LEU A 599 12.60 -36.91 -49.30
N ILE A 600 12.22 -35.76 -49.88
CA ILE A 600 12.42 -34.45 -49.25
C ILE A 600 11.69 -34.38 -47.89
N CYS A 601 10.45 -34.83 -47.81
CA CYS A 601 9.69 -34.86 -46.56
C CYS A 601 10.30 -35.81 -45.51
N VAL A 602 10.77 -37.00 -45.91
CA VAL A 602 11.42 -37.96 -44.99
C VAL A 602 12.74 -37.38 -44.44
N LEU A 603 13.53 -36.73 -45.29
CA LEU A 603 14.75 -36.03 -44.85
C LEU A 603 14.42 -34.89 -43.87
N TRP A 604 13.35 -34.13 -44.12
CA TRP A 604 12.93 -33.08 -43.21
C TRP A 604 12.51 -33.63 -41.83
N LEU A 605 11.67 -34.68 -41.81
CA LEU A 605 11.21 -35.28 -40.55
C LEU A 605 12.32 -35.97 -39.76
N THR A 606 13.38 -36.47 -40.42
CA THR A 606 14.50 -37.15 -39.74
C THR A 606 15.56 -36.19 -39.21
N ILE A 607 15.85 -35.09 -39.92
CA ILE A 607 16.88 -34.13 -39.52
C ILE A 607 16.33 -33.12 -38.51
N SER A 608 15.13 -32.57 -38.76
CA SER A 608 14.58 -31.46 -37.98
C SER A 608 13.06 -31.46 -38.04
N PRO A 609 12.38 -32.37 -37.31
CA PRO A 609 10.93 -32.47 -37.34
C PRO A 609 10.25 -31.20 -36.77
N PRO A 610 9.12 -30.77 -37.34
CA PRO A 610 8.29 -29.71 -36.75
C PRO A 610 7.73 -30.12 -35.38
N PHE A 611 7.72 -29.18 -34.42
CA PHE A 611 7.30 -29.44 -33.04
C PHE A 611 6.41 -28.32 -32.47
N PRO A 612 5.54 -28.61 -31.49
CA PRO A 612 4.69 -27.60 -30.86
C PRO A 612 5.52 -26.63 -30.01
N HIS A 613 5.32 -25.33 -30.21
CA HIS A 613 6.04 -24.26 -29.54
C HIS A 613 5.09 -23.22 -28.94
N LYS A 614 5.36 -22.83 -27.69
CA LYS A 614 4.64 -21.77 -26.98
C LYS A 614 5.34 -20.44 -27.22
N ASN A 615 4.78 -19.62 -28.10
CA ASN A 615 5.31 -18.30 -28.39
C ASN A 615 4.74 -17.25 -27.42
N MET A 616 5.64 -16.66 -26.63
CA MET A 616 5.33 -15.63 -25.63
C MET A 616 5.85 -14.23 -26.01
N LYS A 617 6.40 -14.08 -27.23
CA LYS A 617 7.07 -12.83 -27.65
C LYS A 617 6.11 -11.82 -28.28
N TYR A 618 5.11 -12.28 -29.03
CA TYR A 618 4.21 -11.40 -29.77
C TYR A 618 3.22 -10.64 -28.87
N PHE A 619 2.66 -11.31 -27.86
CA PHE A 619 1.75 -10.70 -26.90
C PHE A 619 2.15 -11.07 -25.48
N LYS A 620 2.26 -10.08 -24.59
CA LYS A 620 2.65 -10.32 -23.20
C LYS A 620 1.53 -10.97 -22.37
N GLU A 621 0.28 -10.71 -22.74
CA GLU A 621 -0.94 -11.15 -22.05
C GLU A 621 -1.39 -12.59 -22.36
N LYS A 622 -0.93 -13.18 -23.47
CA LYS A 622 -1.41 -14.47 -24.00
C LYS A 622 -0.27 -15.34 -24.49
N ILE A 623 -0.48 -16.66 -24.49
CA ILE A 623 0.44 -17.65 -25.03
C ILE A 623 -0.10 -18.10 -26.39
N ILE A 624 0.63 -17.86 -27.47
CA ILE A 624 0.26 -18.41 -28.78
C ILE A 624 0.86 -19.80 -28.89
N LEU A 625 0.03 -20.81 -29.12
CA LEU A 625 0.49 -22.17 -29.37
C LEU A 625 0.55 -22.41 -30.88
N GLU A 626 1.76 -22.59 -31.40
CA GLU A 626 2.04 -22.76 -32.83
C GLU A 626 2.94 -23.96 -33.10
N CYS A 627 3.01 -24.42 -34.35
CA CYS A 627 3.98 -25.43 -34.76
C CYS A 627 5.24 -24.72 -35.27
N SER A 628 6.35 -24.86 -34.55
CA SER A 628 7.66 -24.44 -35.06
C SER A 628 8.06 -25.34 -36.22
N LEU A 629 8.60 -24.74 -37.29
CA LEU A 629 9.01 -25.46 -38.50
C LEU A 629 10.24 -26.37 -38.29
N GLY A 630 10.99 -26.18 -37.20
CA GLY A 630 12.27 -26.86 -36.95
C GLY A 630 13.40 -26.33 -37.86
N SER A 631 13.23 -26.47 -39.18
CA SER A 631 14.13 -25.96 -40.22
C SER A 631 13.34 -25.15 -41.25
N THR A 632 13.64 -23.85 -41.33
CA THR A 632 13.07 -22.96 -42.36
C THR A 632 13.53 -23.36 -43.76
N ILE A 633 14.78 -23.84 -43.89
CA ILE A 633 15.37 -24.27 -45.17
C ILE A 633 14.58 -25.45 -45.75
N SER A 634 14.22 -26.42 -44.90
CA SER A 634 13.49 -27.62 -45.33
C SER A 634 12.06 -27.30 -45.78
N PHE A 635 11.38 -26.38 -45.08
CA PHE A 635 10.06 -25.88 -45.50
C PHE A 635 10.12 -25.20 -46.89
N TRP A 636 11.10 -24.33 -47.11
CA TRP A 636 11.29 -23.67 -48.41
C TRP A 636 11.72 -24.65 -49.52
N ALA A 637 12.41 -25.75 -49.19
CA ALA A 637 12.73 -26.80 -50.15
C ALA A 637 11.46 -27.52 -50.66
N VAL A 638 10.51 -27.82 -49.76
CA VAL A 638 9.20 -28.40 -50.11
C VAL A 638 8.40 -27.46 -51.01
N LEU A 639 8.25 -26.19 -50.62
CA LEU A 639 7.53 -25.19 -51.43
C LEU A 639 8.23 -24.92 -52.75
N GLY A 640 9.57 -24.88 -52.76
CA GLY A 640 10.38 -24.66 -53.95
C GLY A 640 10.20 -25.76 -54.99
N TYR A 641 10.13 -27.04 -54.57
CA TYR A 641 9.86 -28.15 -55.49
C TYR A 641 8.45 -28.10 -56.09
N ILE A 642 7.43 -27.81 -55.27
CA ILE A 642 6.06 -27.58 -55.75
C ILE A 642 6.04 -26.44 -56.77
N GLY A 643 6.68 -25.31 -56.46
CA GLY A 643 6.77 -24.16 -57.35
C GLY A 643 7.46 -24.47 -58.67
N LEU A 644 8.56 -25.23 -58.64
CA LEU A 644 9.28 -25.66 -59.84
C LEU A 644 8.40 -26.52 -60.75
N LEU A 645 7.70 -27.51 -60.20
CA LEU A 645 6.77 -28.34 -60.97
C LEU A 645 5.59 -27.51 -61.51
N ALA A 646 5.06 -26.57 -60.73
CA ALA A 646 3.98 -25.69 -61.15
C ALA A 646 4.39 -24.79 -62.34
N VAL A 647 5.59 -24.20 -62.29
CA VAL A 647 6.13 -23.37 -63.38
C VAL A 647 6.35 -24.19 -64.64
N LEU A 648 6.93 -25.40 -64.52
CA LEU A 648 7.08 -26.31 -65.66
C LEU A 648 5.73 -26.67 -66.27
N CYS A 649 4.74 -27.00 -65.42
CA CYS A 649 3.38 -27.30 -65.88
C CYS A 649 2.72 -26.09 -66.55
N PHE A 650 2.92 -24.87 -66.02
CA PHE A 650 2.40 -23.64 -66.60
C PHE A 650 3.01 -23.33 -67.97
N ILE A 651 4.33 -23.46 -68.13
CA ILE A 651 5.03 -23.25 -69.41
C ILE A 651 4.51 -24.22 -70.47
N LEU A 652 4.42 -25.52 -70.15
CA LEU A 652 3.91 -26.52 -71.07
C LEU A 652 2.44 -26.32 -71.41
N ALA A 653 1.60 -25.96 -70.42
CA ALA A 653 0.20 -25.64 -70.65
C ALA A 653 0.04 -24.40 -71.56
N PHE A 654 0.84 -23.37 -71.34
CA PHE A 654 0.83 -22.14 -72.14
C PHE A 654 1.18 -22.41 -73.61
N LEU A 655 2.19 -23.26 -73.87
CA LEU A 655 2.54 -23.71 -75.22
C LEU A 655 1.40 -24.51 -75.87
N ALA A 656 0.65 -25.29 -75.08
CA ALA A 656 -0.48 -26.06 -75.58
C ALA A 656 -1.72 -25.20 -75.91
N ARG A 657 -1.80 -23.93 -75.46
CA ARG A 657 -3.00 -23.09 -75.63
C ARG A 657 -3.30 -22.75 -77.10
N THR A 658 -2.28 -22.68 -77.94
CA THR A 658 -2.41 -22.26 -79.36
C THR A 658 -2.84 -23.42 -80.27
N LEU A 659 -2.99 -24.63 -79.73
CA LEU A 659 -3.39 -25.81 -80.48
C LEU A 659 -4.90 -25.79 -80.76
N PRO A 660 -5.35 -25.87 -82.03
CA PRO A 660 -6.76 -25.98 -82.36
C PRO A 660 -7.23 -27.41 -82.05
N ASP A 661 -7.90 -27.59 -80.93
CA ASP A 661 -8.60 -28.83 -80.60
C ASP A 661 -10.10 -28.55 -80.39
N ASN A 662 -10.96 -29.48 -80.78
CA ASN A 662 -12.42 -29.34 -80.70
C ASN A 662 -12.92 -29.19 -79.24
N PHE A 663 -12.04 -29.45 -78.27
CA PHE A 663 -12.25 -29.17 -76.85
C PHE A 663 -11.11 -28.28 -76.36
N ASN A 664 -11.44 -27.06 -75.90
CA ASN A 664 -10.52 -26.06 -75.33
C ASN A 664 -9.81 -26.51 -74.02
N GLU A 665 -9.48 -27.78 -73.87
CA GLU A 665 -8.92 -28.40 -72.67
C GLU A 665 -7.58 -27.80 -72.26
N ALA A 666 -6.67 -27.56 -73.23
CA ALA A 666 -5.40 -26.89 -72.97
C ALA A 666 -5.57 -25.47 -72.38
N LYS A 667 -6.60 -24.74 -72.83
CA LYS A 667 -6.93 -23.40 -72.33
C LYS A 667 -7.41 -23.43 -70.88
N PHE A 668 -8.25 -24.40 -70.52
CA PHE A 668 -8.71 -24.59 -69.14
C PHE A 668 -7.59 -25.03 -68.20
N ILE A 669 -6.68 -25.90 -68.65
CA ILE A 669 -5.50 -26.29 -67.86
C ILE A 669 -4.59 -25.08 -67.63
N THR A 670 -4.35 -24.26 -68.66
CA THR A 670 -3.54 -23.03 -68.55
C THR A 670 -4.16 -22.06 -67.55
N PHE A 671 -5.47 -21.83 -67.61
CA PHE A 671 -6.17 -20.94 -66.68
C PHE A 671 -6.11 -21.45 -65.23
N SER A 672 -6.25 -22.77 -65.04
CA SER A 672 -6.12 -23.40 -63.72
C SER A 672 -4.72 -23.22 -63.12
N MET A 673 -3.68 -23.37 -63.93
CA MET A 673 -2.28 -23.18 -63.52
C MET A 673 -1.94 -21.71 -63.25
N LEU A 674 -2.56 -20.77 -63.97
CA LEU A 674 -2.43 -19.34 -63.71
C LEU A 674 -2.99 -18.99 -62.33
N ILE A 675 -4.21 -19.46 -62.01
CA ILE A 675 -4.82 -19.25 -60.69
C ILE A 675 -3.95 -19.86 -59.59
N PHE A 676 -3.44 -21.09 -59.81
CA PHE A 676 -2.55 -21.75 -58.88
C PHE A 676 -1.30 -20.90 -58.58
N CYS A 677 -0.59 -20.44 -59.61
CA CYS A 677 0.61 -19.61 -59.45
C CYS A 677 0.30 -18.28 -58.76
N ALA A 678 -0.80 -17.62 -59.13
CA ALA A 678 -1.20 -16.35 -58.53
C ALA A 678 -1.46 -16.46 -57.01
N VAL A 679 -2.17 -17.51 -56.58
CA VAL A 679 -2.48 -17.75 -55.15
C VAL A 679 -1.21 -18.02 -54.34
N TRP A 680 -0.28 -18.82 -54.86
CA TRP A 680 0.96 -19.14 -54.14
C TRP A 680 1.98 -17.99 -54.12
N ILE A 681 1.97 -17.11 -55.12
CA ILE A 681 2.77 -15.88 -55.09
C ILE A 681 2.22 -14.90 -54.04
N THR A 682 0.90 -14.74 -53.93
CA THR A 682 0.29 -13.85 -52.92
C THR A 682 0.35 -14.41 -51.49
N PHE A 683 0.45 -15.73 -51.34
CA PHE A 683 0.63 -16.40 -50.05
C PHE A 683 1.91 -15.97 -49.32
N ILE A 684 3.05 -15.84 -50.02
CA ILE A 684 4.35 -15.54 -49.41
C ILE A 684 4.35 -14.26 -48.54
N PRO A 685 3.94 -13.08 -49.06
CA PRO A 685 3.90 -11.87 -48.24
C PRO A 685 2.83 -11.93 -47.13
N ALA A 686 1.72 -12.62 -47.36
CA ALA A 686 0.65 -12.78 -46.36
C ALA A 686 1.08 -13.68 -45.19
N TYR A 687 1.88 -14.70 -45.46
CA TYR A 687 2.47 -15.59 -44.45
C TYR A 687 3.43 -14.87 -43.51
N VAL A 688 4.29 -14.01 -44.06
CA VAL A 688 5.29 -13.26 -43.26
C VAL A 688 4.65 -12.13 -42.43
N SER A 689 3.56 -11.54 -42.92
CA SER A 689 2.93 -10.37 -42.28
C SER A 689 1.95 -10.72 -41.16
N SER A 690 1.39 -11.94 -41.17
CA SER A 690 0.37 -12.36 -40.22
C SER A 690 1.03 -13.07 -39.03
N PRO A 691 0.70 -12.78 -37.76
CA PRO A 691 1.21 -13.55 -36.62
C PRO A 691 0.21 -14.61 -36.12
N GLY A 692 0.73 -15.68 -35.51
CA GLY A 692 -0.07 -16.68 -34.77
C GLY A 692 -1.12 -17.40 -35.62
N LYS A 693 -2.35 -17.54 -35.10
CA LYS A 693 -3.44 -18.30 -35.75
C LYS A 693 -3.81 -17.82 -37.16
N PHE A 694 -3.54 -16.54 -37.48
CA PHE A 694 -3.82 -15.99 -38.81
C PHE A 694 -2.86 -16.52 -39.89
N THR A 695 -1.61 -16.87 -39.55
CA THR A 695 -0.69 -17.53 -40.50
C THR A 695 -1.27 -18.83 -41.03
N VAL A 696 -1.78 -19.65 -40.11
CA VAL A 696 -2.37 -20.97 -40.38
C VAL A 696 -3.64 -20.82 -41.22
N ALA A 697 -4.47 -19.83 -40.92
CA ALA A 697 -5.67 -19.55 -41.71
C ALA A 697 -5.34 -19.14 -43.16
N VAL A 698 -4.29 -18.34 -43.37
CA VAL A 698 -3.82 -17.93 -44.71
C VAL A 698 -3.27 -19.12 -45.50
N GLU A 699 -2.53 -20.04 -44.86
CA GLU A 699 -2.08 -21.30 -45.47
C GLU A 699 -3.26 -22.14 -45.97
N ILE A 700 -4.27 -22.35 -45.12
CA ILE A 700 -5.48 -23.10 -45.47
C ILE A 700 -6.22 -22.43 -46.63
N PHE A 701 -6.35 -21.11 -46.60
CA PHE A 701 -7.02 -20.37 -47.67
C PHE A 701 -6.32 -20.57 -49.02
N ALA A 702 -4.98 -20.53 -49.06
CA ALA A 702 -4.21 -20.78 -50.28
C ALA A 702 -4.41 -22.21 -50.81
N ILE A 703 -4.42 -23.21 -49.92
CA ILE A 703 -4.69 -24.62 -50.24
C ILE A 703 -6.09 -24.80 -50.84
N LEU A 704 -7.12 -24.22 -50.22
CA LEU A 704 -8.50 -24.33 -50.69
C LEU A 704 -8.70 -23.60 -52.02
N ALA A 705 -8.22 -22.36 -52.14
CA ALA A 705 -8.39 -21.55 -53.36
C ALA A 705 -7.73 -22.21 -54.57
N SER A 706 -6.52 -22.74 -54.41
CA SER A 706 -5.81 -23.47 -55.47
C SER A 706 -6.52 -24.78 -55.85
N SER A 707 -6.99 -25.56 -54.87
CA SER A 707 -7.73 -26.81 -55.11
C SER A 707 -9.07 -26.58 -55.82
N PHE A 708 -9.83 -25.56 -55.41
CA PHE A 708 -11.06 -25.15 -56.10
C PHE A 708 -10.78 -24.65 -57.53
N GLY A 709 -9.71 -23.88 -57.71
CA GLY A 709 -9.26 -23.43 -59.03
C GLY A 709 -9.02 -24.60 -59.99
N LEU A 710 -8.31 -25.64 -59.53
CA LEU A 710 -8.07 -26.86 -60.31
C LEU A 710 -9.36 -27.64 -60.60
N LEU A 711 -10.22 -27.83 -59.60
CA LEU A 711 -11.48 -28.55 -59.75
C LEU A 711 -12.41 -27.88 -60.77
N PHE A 712 -12.70 -26.58 -60.57
CA PHE A 712 -13.67 -25.86 -61.39
C PHE A 712 -13.18 -25.67 -62.82
N CYS A 713 -11.91 -25.33 -63.04
CA CYS A 713 -11.41 -25.10 -64.38
C CYS A 713 -11.37 -26.39 -65.22
N ILE A 714 -10.98 -27.52 -64.62
CA ILE A 714 -10.71 -28.76 -65.38
C ILE A 714 -11.95 -29.63 -65.53
N PHE A 715 -12.79 -29.73 -64.49
CA PHE A 715 -13.89 -30.68 -64.46
C PHE A 715 -15.26 -30.04 -64.64
N ALA A 716 -15.48 -28.77 -64.27
CA ALA A 716 -16.81 -28.15 -64.42
C ALA A 716 -17.27 -28.06 -65.88
N PRO A 717 -16.43 -27.67 -66.88
CA PRO A 717 -16.84 -27.67 -68.28
C PRO A 717 -17.23 -29.07 -68.78
N LYS A 718 -16.55 -30.12 -68.27
CA LYS A 718 -16.80 -31.51 -68.65
C LYS A 718 -18.10 -32.04 -68.02
N CYS A 719 -18.34 -31.73 -66.75
CA CYS A 719 -19.59 -32.07 -66.07
C CYS A 719 -20.79 -31.35 -66.73
N TYR A 720 -20.61 -30.09 -67.13
CA TYR A 720 -21.64 -29.31 -67.83
C TYR A 720 -22.07 -29.99 -69.15
N ILE A 721 -21.11 -30.44 -69.95
CA ILE A 721 -21.42 -31.15 -71.21
C ILE A 721 -22.08 -32.50 -70.93
N ILE A 722 -21.59 -33.28 -69.96
CA ILE A 722 -22.11 -34.60 -69.63
C ILE A 722 -23.56 -34.53 -69.11
N LEU A 723 -23.90 -33.53 -68.27
CA LEU A 723 -25.21 -33.41 -67.63
C LEU A 723 -26.23 -32.59 -68.43
N LEU A 724 -25.82 -31.46 -69.00
CA LEU A 724 -26.74 -30.48 -69.60
C LEU A 724 -26.74 -30.49 -71.13
N LYS A 725 -25.71 -31.07 -71.78
CA LYS A 725 -25.61 -31.17 -73.25
C LYS A 725 -25.22 -32.58 -73.73
N PRO A 726 -26.02 -33.62 -73.41
CA PRO A 726 -25.69 -35.01 -73.76
C PRO A 726 -25.55 -35.25 -75.28
N TYR A 727 -26.17 -34.41 -76.13
CA TYR A 727 -26.03 -34.51 -77.60
C TYR A 727 -24.60 -34.27 -78.11
N GLN A 728 -23.77 -33.51 -77.36
CA GLN A 728 -22.35 -33.29 -77.66
C GLN A 728 -21.45 -34.44 -77.19
N ASN A 729 -21.98 -35.41 -76.44
CA ASN A 729 -21.27 -36.55 -75.89
C ASN A 729 -21.27 -37.76 -76.85
N THR A 730 -21.00 -37.54 -78.14
CA THR A 730 -20.95 -38.59 -79.17
C THR A 730 -19.63 -38.56 -79.93
N LYS A 731 -19.16 -39.74 -80.38
CA LYS A 731 -17.90 -39.86 -81.14
C LYS A 731 -17.90 -39.02 -82.43
N LYS A 732 -19.08 -38.84 -83.04
CA LYS A 732 -19.27 -38.01 -84.26
C LYS A 732 -18.99 -36.52 -84.00
N HIS A 733 -19.48 -35.99 -82.88
CA HIS A 733 -19.31 -34.57 -82.54
C HIS A 733 -17.87 -34.25 -82.08
N MET A 734 -17.14 -35.24 -81.56
CA MET A 734 -15.74 -35.07 -81.15
C MET A 734 -14.73 -35.11 -82.31
N MET A 735 -14.96 -35.93 -83.34
CA MET A 735 -14.05 -36.08 -84.48
C MET A 735 -14.27 -35.04 -85.59
N GLY A 736 -15.10 -34.01 -85.37
CA GLY A 736 -15.28 -32.91 -86.33
C GLY A 736 -15.82 -33.33 -87.70
N LYS A 737 -16.49 -34.49 -87.82
CA LYS A 737 -17.18 -34.85 -89.06
C LYS A 737 -18.52 -34.14 -89.12
N ASN A 738 -18.53 -32.94 -89.69
CA ASN A 738 -19.73 -32.41 -90.32
C ASN A 738 -20.13 -33.41 -91.41
N ILE A 739 -21.21 -34.14 -91.18
CA ILE A 739 -21.98 -34.74 -92.28
C ILE A 739 -22.93 -33.62 -92.71
N PHE A 740 -22.92 -33.34 -94.01
CA PHE A 740 -23.70 -32.35 -94.74
C PHE A 740 -25.05 -31.96 -94.12
#